data_AF-A0A1I8G972-F1
#
_entry.id   AF-A0A1I8G972-F1
#
_cell.length_a   1.000
_cell.length_b   1.000
_cell.length_c   1.000
_cell.angle_alpha   90.00
_cell.angle_beta   90.00
_cell.angle_gamma   90.00
#
_symmetry.space_group_name_H-M   'P 1'
#
loop_
_entity.id
_entity.type
_entity.pdbx_description
1 polymer ?
#
loop_
_entity_poly.entity_id
_entity_poly.type
_entity_poly.pdbx_seq_one_letter_code
_entity_poly.pdbx_strand_id
1 'polypeptide(L)'
;MIKSCFNIVLVLNIVLIVHFASADIYLHNPRGSNNRLDEAGRARNTATRLFDSQNNNRGGYNVGSLYYYTGSILPIEWTNQHSCGDINSHCEIVLQYACGDDIRDGTTTNRIPADRSRCLDNNCQTDPTYGLQESYEHYLMCTRRQRNGGLYTADQRLRGDTARFTRQNPGGTQYGYECPEERDYYPYWHHSPWRDIAILTNDPTRCSFYKTESANVKDRFECRLPVEQLESNRGLTLPSNESECMKLPGAKWTRQPAWGIDSPVCRTAETTRDNHLGNTAQGKAVMFNWTVPDHLAGEKCVLRVRYNISTGDYDRWSTFAEHNNGGPVEFYKKFGFASKAAADARGFKLVNNPQVQLFGDSSKFKLQLNINTAQFGRVFQDRSHVFHVRARPSSIPSSAEILNLNVRGKRGNIVQVYPAVEYDFVPHLTHAKPGSYVHPQWTGSNTNPANNDGQGLAGTDRSNMLPLHDLAANIPDTNYSQGRNWTLNNGIGDWPLSDLTNLALLSPQPQLGGSMQLLNDAGTYFDLGARRVTNAGSWSFVCTRNNNFSNRSHKGRLVCSSDRSDTHVTDGTKTLAEVTVPAGAFSSLRYLQLRVTPHSAKAAKTDSDSVYGDTWFTDLLRIDVDGQAGEAFATPLLVSMVTNDGADPTEGHDVQVYRMETEFSSAVSHHGPLKSAEATRVEFRVDRPGVYAARGFANAPFGFVGLIVGLLVAALLISLIVAGIIVHRRNPEFFAEKLRFVQRSTQSKV
;
A
#
# COMPACT_ATOMS: atom_id res chain seq x y z
N MET A 1 -69.02 -0.69 -0.69
CA MET A 1 -68.04 0.07 0.11
C MET A 1 -67.02 -0.83 0.87
N ILE A 2 -66.61 -1.98 0.33
CA ILE A 2 -65.57 -2.86 0.96
C ILE A 2 -64.48 -3.31 -0.05
N LYS A 3 -64.50 -2.84 -1.31
CA LYS A 3 -63.51 -3.21 -2.33
C LYS A 3 -62.47 -2.12 -2.69
N SER A 4 -62.56 -0.92 -2.10
CA SER A 4 -61.61 0.19 -2.37
C SER A 4 -60.46 0.31 -1.38
N CYS A 5 -60.47 -0.38 -0.25
CA CYS A 5 -59.42 -0.22 0.78
C CYS A 5 -58.20 -1.16 0.60
N PHE A 6 -58.28 -2.17 -0.26
CA PHE A 6 -57.21 -3.17 -0.42
C PHE A 6 -56.12 -2.76 -1.42
N ASN A 7 -56.38 -1.79 -2.30
CA ASN A 7 -55.41 -1.33 -3.31
C ASN A 7 -54.58 -0.10 -2.88
N ILE A 8 -54.88 0.50 -1.73
CA ILE A 8 -54.15 1.69 -1.23
C ILE A 8 -53.03 1.30 -0.25
N VAL A 9 -53.09 0.10 0.34
CA VAL A 9 -52.07 -0.37 1.31
C VAL A 9 -50.90 -1.10 0.63
N LEU A 10 -51.08 -1.62 -0.59
CA LEU A 10 -50.01 -2.30 -1.33
C LEU A 10 -49.08 -1.34 -2.11
N VAL A 11 -49.52 -0.10 -2.37
CA VAL A 11 -48.72 0.90 -3.12
C VAL A 11 -47.82 1.74 -2.20
N LEU A 12 -48.02 1.70 -0.89
CA LEU A 12 -47.24 2.48 0.09
C LEU A 12 -46.00 1.77 0.67
N ASN A 13 -45.72 0.50 0.31
CA ASN A 13 -44.58 -0.27 0.85
C ASN A 13 -43.49 -0.63 -0.18
N ILE A 14 -43.51 -0.08 -1.41
CA ILE A 14 -42.47 -0.35 -2.44
C ILE A 14 -41.56 0.88 -2.70
N VAL A 15 -41.65 1.96 -1.90
CA VAL A 15 -40.83 3.18 -2.10
C VAL A 15 -39.73 3.37 -1.04
N LEU A 16 -39.53 2.43 -0.12
CA LEU A 16 -38.63 2.64 1.04
C LEU A 16 -37.56 1.57 1.23
N ILE A 17 -36.90 1.13 0.15
CA ILE A 17 -35.58 0.48 0.25
C ILE A 17 -34.69 0.99 -0.90
N VAL A 18 -34.35 2.28 -0.88
CA VAL A 18 -33.05 2.71 -1.41
C VAL A 18 -32.06 2.59 -0.25
N HIS A 19 -31.74 1.36 0.14
CA HIS A 19 -30.47 1.13 0.82
C HIS A 19 -29.41 1.34 -0.25
N PHE A 20 -28.90 2.57 -0.35
CA PHE A 20 -27.64 2.81 -1.05
C PHE A 20 -26.66 1.81 -0.45
N ALA A 21 -26.11 0.92 -1.28
CA ALA A 21 -24.99 0.10 -0.87
C ALA A 21 -23.88 1.09 -0.49
N SER A 22 -23.74 1.38 0.80
CA SER A 22 -22.62 2.16 1.31
C SER A 22 -21.43 1.22 1.20
N ALA A 23 -20.48 1.67 0.41
CA ALA A 23 -19.45 0.85 -0.18
C ALA A 23 -18.16 1.62 0.04
N ASP A 24 -17.68 1.54 1.26
CA ASP A 24 -17.00 2.69 1.84
C ASP A 24 -15.47 2.65 1.65
N ILE A 25 -14.84 3.81 1.46
CA ILE A 25 -13.38 3.99 1.62
C ILE A 25 -13.08 4.97 2.74
N TYR A 26 -12.20 4.60 3.67
CA TYR A 26 -11.84 5.46 4.81
C TYR A 26 -10.34 5.67 4.88
N LEU A 27 -9.91 6.93 4.81
CA LEU A 27 -8.51 7.29 4.95
C LEU A 27 -8.14 7.35 6.44
N HIS A 28 -7.09 6.65 6.84
CA HIS A 28 -6.64 6.53 8.23
C HIS A 28 -5.38 7.34 8.53
N ASN A 29 -4.46 7.43 7.57
CA ASN A 29 -3.28 8.28 7.67
C ASN A 29 -2.91 8.90 6.31
N PRO A 30 -2.63 10.22 6.22
CA PRO A 30 -3.04 11.25 7.18
C PRO A 30 -4.54 11.15 7.50
N ARG A 31 -4.98 11.66 8.65
CA ARG A 31 -6.36 11.44 9.13
C ARG A 31 -7.42 11.86 8.11
N GLY A 32 -8.23 10.91 7.67
CA GLY A 32 -9.41 11.14 6.83
C GLY A 32 -10.51 11.90 7.58
N SER A 33 -11.03 12.95 6.94
CA SER A 33 -12.10 13.77 7.51
C SER A 33 -13.47 13.15 7.26
N ASN A 34 -13.72 12.55 6.09
CA ASN A 34 -15.03 12.11 5.65
C ASN A 34 -16.12 13.22 5.81
N ASN A 35 -15.74 14.48 5.52
CA ASN A 35 -16.47 15.73 5.79
C ASN A 35 -16.58 16.17 7.26
N ARG A 36 -15.99 15.44 8.21
CA ARG A 36 -15.95 15.84 9.63
C ARG A 36 -15.01 17.02 9.87
N LEU A 37 -15.27 17.71 10.96
CA LEU A 37 -14.43 18.77 11.53
C LEU A 37 -14.19 18.46 13.01
N ASP A 38 -15.13 18.86 13.88
CA ASP A 38 -15.04 18.76 15.34
C ASP A 38 -16.39 18.35 15.96
N GLU A 39 -17.12 17.45 15.31
CA GLU A 39 -18.46 17.10 15.76
C GLU A 39 -18.45 16.14 16.96
N ALA A 40 -19.24 16.47 17.99
CA ALA A 40 -19.52 15.62 19.16
C ALA A 40 -20.30 14.34 18.84
N GLY A 41 -20.99 14.31 17.69
CA GLY A 41 -21.76 13.16 17.24
C GLY A 41 -20.90 12.08 16.60
N ARG A 42 -21.36 10.82 16.66
CA ARG A 42 -20.72 9.69 15.95
C ARG A 42 -20.74 9.84 14.44
N ALA A 43 -21.82 10.41 13.90
CA ALA A 43 -21.97 10.74 12.50
C ALA A 43 -21.48 12.17 12.23
N ARG A 44 -20.99 12.44 11.01
CA ARG A 44 -20.73 13.80 10.52
C ARG A 44 -22.01 14.62 10.51
N ASN A 45 -21.93 15.92 10.79
CA ASN A 45 -23.12 16.79 10.81
C ASN A 45 -23.60 17.16 9.41
N THR A 46 -22.71 17.26 8.43
CA THR A 46 -23.04 17.77 7.09
C THR A 46 -22.27 17.02 6.02
N ALA A 47 -22.96 16.10 5.34
CA ALA A 47 -22.36 15.28 4.27
C ALA A 47 -21.96 16.07 3.02
N THR A 48 -22.41 17.32 2.89
CA THR A 48 -22.15 18.20 1.73
C THR A 48 -21.08 19.25 2.00
N ARG A 49 -20.37 19.18 3.13
CA ARG A 49 -19.48 20.25 3.59
C ARG A 49 -18.34 20.55 2.61
N LEU A 50 -17.53 19.54 2.29
CA LEU A 50 -16.31 19.66 1.47
C LEU A 50 -16.42 18.89 0.15
N PHE A 51 -16.92 17.64 0.17
CA PHE A 51 -16.92 16.75 -0.99
C PHE A 51 -17.97 15.64 -0.88
N ASP A 52 -18.37 15.03 -1.99
CA ASP A 52 -19.27 13.89 -2.00
C ASP A 52 -18.51 12.59 -1.76
N SER A 53 -18.37 12.23 -0.48
CA SER A 53 -17.65 11.01 -0.06
C SER A 53 -18.26 9.71 -0.57
N GLN A 54 -19.59 9.68 -0.74
CA GLN A 54 -20.38 8.46 -0.95
C GLN A 54 -20.28 7.39 0.17
N ASN A 55 -19.54 7.70 1.25
CA ASN A 55 -19.30 6.83 2.39
C ASN A 55 -20.38 6.95 3.46
N ASN A 56 -20.43 5.98 4.38
CA ASN A 56 -21.18 6.06 5.62
C ASN A 56 -20.85 7.35 6.42
N ASN A 57 -21.88 7.98 6.99
CA ASN A 57 -21.75 9.19 7.78
C ASN A 57 -20.93 9.03 9.07
N ARG A 58 -20.69 7.81 9.56
CA ARG A 58 -19.95 7.53 10.81
C ARG A 58 -18.42 7.40 10.63
N GLY A 59 -17.93 7.35 9.40
CA GLY A 59 -16.50 7.35 9.12
C GLY A 59 -15.82 8.70 9.38
N GLY A 60 -14.50 8.74 9.26
CA GLY A 60 -13.68 9.93 9.49
C GLY A 60 -13.38 10.22 10.96
N TYR A 61 -12.42 11.13 11.14
CA TYR A 61 -11.87 11.58 12.42
C TYR A 61 -12.16 13.07 12.65
N ASN A 62 -12.11 13.49 13.92
CA ASN A 62 -12.10 14.92 14.23
C ASN A 62 -10.66 15.45 14.11
N VAL A 63 -10.54 16.74 13.74
CA VAL A 63 -9.34 17.57 13.51
C VAL A 63 -7.99 16.85 13.42
N GLY A 64 -7.28 17.09 12.32
CA GLY A 64 -6.03 16.42 11.99
C GLY A 64 -4.95 17.31 11.40
N SER A 65 -4.86 18.59 11.80
CA SER A 65 -3.81 19.47 11.27
C SER A 65 -2.44 19.01 11.77
N LEU A 66 -1.63 18.53 10.83
CA LEU A 66 -0.29 17.99 11.03
C LEU A 66 0.67 18.69 10.07
N TYR A 67 1.98 18.47 10.23
CA TYR A 67 2.92 18.81 9.17
C TYR A 67 3.86 17.66 8.82
N TYR A 68 4.37 17.68 7.59
CA TYR A 68 5.35 16.71 7.10
C TYR A 68 6.53 17.43 6.46
N TYR A 69 7.74 16.88 6.61
CA TYR A 69 8.92 17.43 5.96
C TYR A 69 9.02 16.98 4.51
N THR A 70 9.57 17.81 3.63
CA THR A 70 9.95 17.35 2.30
C THR A 70 10.99 16.23 2.39
N GLY A 71 10.92 15.28 1.45
CA GLY A 71 11.71 14.06 1.46
C GLY A 71 11.37 13.06 2.57
N SER A 72 10.37 13.34 3.44
CA SER A 72 9.92 12.37 4.43
C SER A 72 8.97 11.34 3.82
N ILE A 73 8.98 10.13 4.37
CA ILE A 73 8.14 9.01 3.94
C ILE A 73 6.87 9.04 4.78
N LEU A 74 5.75 9.38 4.16
CA LEU A 74 4.42 9.41 4.75
C LEU A 74 3.68 8.11 4.37
N PRO A 75 3.38 7.23 5.34
CA PRO A 75 2.55 6.05 5.09
C PRO A 75 1.09 6.46 4.92
N ILE A 76 0.58 6.41 3.69
CA ILE A 76 -0.83 6.63 3.39
C ILE A 76 -1.56 5.33 3.68
N GLU A 77 -2.47 5.31 4.66
CA GLU A 77 -3.19 4.11 5.07
C GLU A 77 -4.70 4.30 4.89
N TRP A 78 -5.40 3.30 4.36
CA TRP A 78 -6.85 3.32 4.23
C TRP A 78 -7.46 1.92 4.39
N THR A 79 -8.77 1.90 4.54
CA THR A 79 -9.60 0.70 4.41
C THR A 79 -10.63 0.89 3.32
N ASN A 80 -10.94 -0.17 2.58
CA ASN A 80 -11.99 -0.18 1.57
C ASN A 80 -12.90 -1.39 1.77
N GLN A 81 -14.20 -1.16 1.87
CA GLN A 81 -15.17 -2.20 2.21
C GLN A 81 -15.23 -3.30 1.17
N HIS A 82 -15.19 -2.93 -0.11
CA HIS A 82 -15.25 -3.87 -1.22
C HIS A 82 -13.86 -4.34 -1.60
N SER A 83 -13.77 -5.54 -2.19
CA SER A 83 -12.50 -6.07 -2.64
C SER A 83 -11.86 -5.20 -3.72
N CYS A 84 -10.54 -5.10 -3.65
CA CYS A 84 -9.68 -4.75 -4.78
C CYS A 84 -8.80 -5.97 -5.08
N GLY A 85 -8.49 -6.24 -6.34
CA GLY A 85 -7.68 -7.40 -6.71
C GLY A 85 -8.38 -8.76 -6.56
N ASP A 86 -9.71 -8.79 -6.66
CA ASP A 86 -10.55 -10.00 -6.66
C ASP A 86 -11.36 -10.09 -7.98
N ILE A 87 -11.87 -11.29 -8.32
CA ILE A 87 -12.63 -11.52 -9.56
C ILE A 87 -14.00 -10.83 -9.58
N ASN A 88 -14.58 -10.53 -8.42
CA ASN A 88 -15.94 -10.01 -8.32
C ASN A 88 -16.04 -8.51 -8.67
N SER A 89 -14.91 -7.79 -8.63
CA SER A 89 -14.87 -6.34 -8.81
C SER A 89 -13.74 -5.89 -9.72
N HIS A 90 -13.97 -4.84 -10.52
CA HIS A 90 -12.90 -4.01 -11.06
C HIS A 90 -12.64 -2.86 -10.10
N CYS A 91 -11.36 -2.51 -9.90
CA CYS A 91 -10.96 -1.56 -8.87
C CYS A 91 -9.79 -0.69 -9.33
N GLU A 92 -9.90 0.62 -9.04
CA GLU A 92 -8.77 1.55 -8.94
C GLU A 92 -8.82 2.29 -7.60
N ILE A 93 -7.70 2.26 -6.88
CA ILE A 93 -7.40 3.21 -5.82
C ILE A 93 -6.48 4.30 -6.40
N VAL A 94 -6.96 5.53 -6.46
CA VAL A 94 -6.20 6.69 -6.94
C VAL A 94 -5.85 7.56 -5.72
N LEU A 95 -4.56 7.70 -5.44
CA LEU A 95 -4.02 8.56 -4.40
C LEU A 95 -3.60 9.89 -5.02
N GLN A 96 -4.09 10.98 -4.47
CA GLN A 96 -3.89 12.32 -5.03
C GLN A 96 -3.70 13.36 -3.94
N TYR A 97 -3.15 14.51 -4.29
CA TYR A 97 -3.08 15.66 -3.39
C TYR A 97 -3.41 16.97 -4.12
N ALA A 98 -3.87 17.95 -3.37
CA ALA A 98 -4.02 19.33 -3.82
C ALA A 98 -3.38 20.26 -2.78
N CYS A 99 -2.72 21.32 -3.24
CA CYS A 99 -2.09 22.31 -2.38
C CYS A 99 -2.46 23.73 -2.83
N GLY A 100 -2.46 24.67 -1.89
CA GLY A 100 -2.64 26.09 -2.16
C GLY A 100 -2.92 26.90 -0.89
N ASP A 101 -2.68 28.21 -0.96
CA ASP A 101 -2.74 29.13 0.18
C ASP A 101 -4.10 29.16 0.88
N ASP A 102 -5.17 29.05 0.09
CA ASP A 102 -6.55 29.13 0.57
C ASP A 102 -7.10 27.79 1.10
N ILE A 103 -6.38 26.68 0.91
CA ILE A 103 -6.83 25.36 1.37
C ILE A 103 -6.98 25.37 2.89
N ARG A 104 -8.17 24.98 3.36
CA ARG A 104 -8.54 25.03 4.78
C ARG A 104 -9.68 24.08 5.13
N ASP A 105 -9.70 23.64 6.39
CA ASP A 105 -10.86 22.94 6.95
C ASP A 105 -11.99 23.90 7.35
N GLY A 106 -11.69 25.17 7.65
CA GLY A 106 -12.68 26.13 8.13
C GLY A 106 -13.10 25.88 9.58
N THR A 107 -14.00 26.72 10.09
CA THR A 107 -14.43 26.72 11.51
C THR A 107 -15.84 26.19 11.72
N THR A 108 -16.60 25.94 10.65
CA THR A 108 -17.97 25.42 10.72
C THR A 108 -18.15 24.09 9.97
N THR A 109 -19.18 23.34 10.38
CA THR A 109 -19.62 22.16 9.64
C THR A 109 -20.48 22.48 8.42
N ASN A 110 -20.92 23.73 8.28
CA ASN A 110 -21.77 24.15 7.16
C ASN A 110 -21.02 24.07 5.82
N ARG A 111 -21.75 23.74 4.76
CA ARG A 111 -21.25 23.80 3.38
C ARG A 111 -21.01 25.25 2.97
N ILE A 112 -19.89 25.49 2.29
CA ILE A 112 -19.58 26.78 1.67
C ILE A 112 -20.68 27.24 0.67
N PRO A 113 -21.11 28.52 0.70
CA PRO A 113 -22.13 29.03 -0.22
C PRO A 113 -21.71 28.95 -1.70
N ALA A 114 -22.66 28.65 -2.59
CA ALA A 114 -22.44 28.75 -4.04
C ALA A 114 -22.49 30.21 -4.56
N ASP A 115 -23.09 31.11 -3.79
CA ASP A 115 -23.24 32.52 -4.10
C ASP A 115 -22.28 33.32 -3.22
N ARG A 116 -21.30 34.00 -3.83
CA ARG A 116 -20.24 34.69 -3.10
C ARG A 116 -20.74 35.81 -2.20
N SER A 117 -21.92 36.39 -2.49
CA SER A 117 -22.56 37.41 -1.65
C SER A 117 -22.95 36.95 -0.25
N ARG A 118 -22.94 35.63 -0.01
CA ARG A 118 -23.23 35.02 1.30
C ARG A 118 -21.98 34.71 2.12
N CYS A 119 -20.80 35.01 1.58
CA CYS A 119 -19.53 34.87 2.26
C CYS A 119 -19.05 36.24 2.76
N LEU A 120 -18.12 36.22 3.71
CA LEU A 120 -17.45 37.42 4.20
C LEU A 120 -16.87 38.23 3.02
N ASP A 121 -17.09 39.55 3.05
CA ASP A 121 -16.64 40.51 2.03
C ASP A 121 -17.04 40.14 0.58
N ASN A 122 -18.15 39.41 0.43
CA ASN A 122 -18.62 38.86 -0.84
C ASN A 122 -17.57 37.94 -1.53
N ASN A 123 -16.70 37.28 -0.76
CA ASN A 123 -15.62 36.46 -1.27
C ASN A 123 -15.46 35.14 -0.50
N CYS A 124 -16.02 34.06 -1.05
CA CYS A 124 -15.88 32.73 -0.47
C CYS A 124 -14.47 32.14 -0.56
N GLN A 125 -13.62 32.63 -1.47
CA GLN A 125 -12.26 32.12 -1.61
C GLN A 125 -11.44 32.42 -0.34
N THR A 126 -11.66 33.57 0.29
CA THR A 126 -10.92 34.03 1.46
C THR A 126 -11.68 33.91 2.79
N ASP A 127 -12.97 33.56 2.78
CA ASP A 127 -13.78 33.44 3.99
C ASP A 127 -13.33 32.23 4.86
N PRO A 128 -12.70 32.45 6.04
CA PRO A 128 -12.15 31.38 6.86
C PRO A 128 -13.23 30.54 7.56
N THR A 129 -14.49 30.97 7.53
CA THR A 129 -15.61 30.27 8.16
C THR A 129 -15.76 28.88 7.57
N TYR A 130 -15.75 28.78 6.24
CA TYR A 130 -16.04 27.55 5.52
C TYR A 130 -14.77 26.80 5.13
N GLY A 131 -14.88 25.48 5.07
CA GLY A 131 -13.83 24.64 4.50
C GLY A 131 -13.76 24.80 2.98
N LEU A 132 -12.53 24.81 2.46
CA LEU A 132 -12.23 25.02 1.05
C LEU A 132 -11.05 24.11 0.66
N GLN A 133 -11.29 23.20 -0.29
CA GLN A 133 -10.25 22.32 -0.85
C GLN A 133 -10.11 22.45 -2.37
N GLU A 134 -11.07 23.12 -3.01
CA GLU A 134 -11.12 23.39 -4.44
C GLU A 134 -11.63 24.84 -4.60
N SER A 135 -11.12 25.59 -5.57
CA SER A 135 -11.39 27.02 -5.70
C SER A 135 -12.81 27.34 -6.16
N TYR A 136 -13.29 28.55 -5.87
CA TYR A 136 -14.58 29.02 -6.37
C TYR A 136 -14.62 29.03 -7.91
N GLU A 137 -13.55 29.48 -8.56
CA GLU A 137 -13.47 29.50 -10.03
C GLU A 137 -13.60 28.09 -10.61
N HIS A 138 -12.89 27.10 -10.05
CA HIS A 138 -12.98 25.71 -10.49
C HIS A 138 -14.42 25.19 -10.41
N TYR A 139 -15.08 25.44 -9.28
CA TYR A 139 -16.48 25.07 -9.08
C TYR A 139 -17.41 25.76 -10.07
N LEU A 140 -17.30 27.10 -10.21
CA LEU A 140 -18.14 27.87 -11.11
C LEU A 140 -18.00 27.38 -12.55
N MET A 141 -16.76 27.20 -13.01
CA MET A 141 -16.47 26.62 -14.33
C MET A 141 -17.13 25.25 -14.49
N CYS A 142 -16.98 24.34 -13.52
CA CYS A 142 -17.64 23.03 -13.55
C CYS A 142 -19.18 23.13 -13.63
N THR A 143 -19.80 24.05 -12.89
CA THR A 143 -21.26 24.19 -12.92
C THR A 143 -21.80 24.74 -14.24
N ARG A 144 -20.94 25.38 -15.04
CA ARG A 144 -21.26 25.99 -16.34
C ARG A 144 -20.80 25.13 -17.51
N ARG A 145 -19.76 24.32 -17.33
CA ARG A 145 -19.20 23.45 -18.37
C ARG A 145 -20.23 22.41 -18.79
N GLN A 146 -20.45 22.30 -20.10
CA GLN A 146 -21.23 21.22 -20.67
C GLN A 146 -20.61 19.88 -20.26
N ARG A 147 -21.44 18.95 -19.76
CA ARG A 147 -20.95 17.62 -19.40
C ARG A 147 -20.46 16.86 -20.62
N ASN A 148 -19.67 15.82 -20.40
CA ASN A 148 -19.39 14.85 -21.45
C ASN A 148 -20.62 13.98 -21.73
N GLY A 149 -21.26 14.25 -22.87
CA GLY A 149 -22.45 13.54 -23.34
C GLY A 149 -22.22 12.06 -23.64
N GLY A 150 -20.96 11.62 -23.81
CA GLY A 150 -20.58 10.22 -24.04
C GLY A 150 -20.55 9.35 -22.78
N LEU A 151 -20.80 9.91 -21.60
CA LEU A 151 -20.75 9.14 -20.35
C LEU A 151 -22.00 8.30 -20.13
N TYR A 152 -21.77 7.07 -19.68
CA TYR A 152 -22.83 6.18 -19.23
C TYR A 152 -23.49 6.68 -17.94
N THR A 153 -24.80 6.89 -18.00
CA THR A 153 -25.66 7.31 -16.88
C THR A 153 -26.63 6.21 -16.45
N ALA A 154 -26.55 5.02 -17.05
CA ALA A 154 -27.49 3.93 -16.84
C ALA A 154 -28.93 4.37 -17.13
N ASP A 155 -29.81 4.28 -16.14
CA ASP A 155 -31.21 4.72 -16.18
C ASP A 155 -31.46 6.04 -15.42
N GLN A 156 -30.38 6.68 -14.93
CA GLN A 156 -30.49 7.93 -14.18
C GLN A 156 -30.91 9.09 -15.08
N ARG A 157 -31.98 9.78 -14.68
CA ARG A 157 -32.44 11.02 -15.33
C ARG A 157 -31.73 12.21 -14.70
N LEU A 158 -30.77 12.77 -15.43
CA LEU A 158 -30.04 13.97 -15.01
C LEU A 158 -30.96 15.20 -15.08
N ARG A 159 -30.88 16.09 -14.09
CA ARG A 159 -31.68 17.33 -14.03
C ARG A 159 -31.07 18.51 -14.79
N GLY A 160 -29.93 18.32 -15.44
CA GLY A 160 -29.24 19.32 -16.24
C GLY A 160 -28.12 18.69 -17.05
N ASP A 161 -27.48 19.50 -17.89
CA ASP A 161 -26.49 19.05 -18.89
C ASP A 161 -25.10 19.67 -18.69
N THR A 162 -24.79 20.08 -17.46
CA THR A 162 -23.45 20.56 -17.09
C THR A 162 -22.67 19.50 -16.31
N ALA A 163 -21.36 19.65 -16.17
CA ALA A 163 -20.45 18.73 -15.47
C ALA A 163 -20.78 18.56 -13.97
N ARG A 164 -21.74 19.33 -13.46
CA ARG A 164 -22.37 19.15 -12.15
C ARG A 164 -23.30 17.93 -12.08
N PHE A 165 -23.85 17.49 -13.21
CA PHE A 165 -24.83 16.42 -13.29
C PHE A 165 -24.20 15.14 -13.83
N THR A 166 -24.02 14.18 -12.93
CA THR A 166 -23.45 12.86 -13.24
C THR A 166 -24.41 11.75 -12.81
N ARG A 167 -24.09 10.49 -13.15
CA ARG A 167 -24.84 9.32 -12.68
C ARG A 167 -24.97 9.28 -11.16
N GLN A 168 -23.92 9.63 -10.42
CA GLN A 168 -23.94 9.61 -8.96
C GLN A 168 -24.41 10.93 -8.34
N ASN A 169 -24.53 12.01 -9.13
CA ASN A 169 -25.10 13.28 -8.69
C ASN A 169 -26.18 13.80 -9.66
N PRO A 170 -27.25 13.04 -9.93
CA PRO A 170 -28.21 13.37 -11.00
C PRO A 170 -29.05 14.62 -10.68
N GLY A 171 -29.18 14.96 -9.40
CA GLY A 171 -29.83 16.19 -8.93
C GLY A 171 -28.92 17.42 -8.95
N GLY A 172 -27.62 17.24 -9.20
CA GLY A 172 -26.64 18.31 -9.12
C GLY A 172 -26.55 18.89 -7.71
N THR A 173 -26.51 18.08 -6.65
CA THR A 173 -26.27 18.60 -5.30
C THR A 173 -24.86 19.21 -5.21
N GLN A 174 -24.72 20.34 -4.52
CA GLN A 174 -23.41 20.94 -4.25
C GLN A 174 -22.76 20.25 -3.04
N TYR A 175 -21.51 19.85 -3.19
CA TYR A 175 -20.64 19.33 -2.14
C TYR A 175 -19.35 20.16 -2.10
N GLY A 176 -19.20 21.02 -1.10
CA GLY A 176 -18.17 22.06 -1.12
C GLY A 176 -18.11 22.77 -2.48
N TYR A 177 -16.92 22.79 -3.07
CA TYR A 177 -16.64 23.25 -4.43
C TYR A 177 -16.13 22.12 -5.35
N GLU A 178 -16.43 20.87 -5.00
CA GLU A 178 -16.11 19.72 -5.84
C GLU A 178 -16.83 19.76 -7.18
N CYS A 179 -16.11 19.39 -8.25
CA CYS A 179 -16.69 19.08 -9.54
C CYS A 179 -17.09 17.59 -9.65
N PRO A 180 -18.40 17.25 -9.72
CA PRO A 180 -18.85 15.86 -9.73
C PRO A 180 -18.30 15.03 -10.91
N GLU A 181 -18.19 15.60 -12.10
CA GLU A 181 -17.63 14.89 -13.26
C GLU A 181 -16.12 14.59 -13.09
N GLU A 182 -15.37 15.51 -12.49
CA GLU A 182 -13.95 15.29 -12.15
C GLU A 182 -13.82 14.16 -11.13
N ARG A 183 -14.71 14.12 -10.13
CA ARG A 183 -14.75 13.07 -9.12
C ARG A 183 -15.12 11.71 -9.71
N ASP A 184 -16.11 11.65 -10.60
CA ASP A 184 -16.68 10.38 -11.08
C ASP A 184 -15.83 9.69 -12.13
N TYR A 185 -15.04 10.45 -12.87
CA TYR A 185 -14.34 9.94 -14.05
C TYR A 185 -12.86 10.29 -13.97
N TYR A 186 -12.02 9.24 -14.01
CA TYR A 186 -10.58 9.34 -13.95
C TYR A 186 -9.93 8.50 -15.06
N PRO A 187 -8.88 8.99 -15.74
CA PRO A 187 -8.35 10.36 -15.70
C PRO A 187 -9.36 11.38 -16.25
N TYR A 188 -9.33 12.61 -15.73
CA TYR A 188 -10.26 13.66 -16.17
C TYR A 188 -9.76 14.36 -17.45
N TRP A 189 -10.67 14.62 -18.40
CA TRP A 189 -10.35 15.23 -19.71
C TRP A 189 -10.38 16.76 -19.70
N HIS A 190 -10.70 17.40 -18.57
CA HIS A 190 -10.44 18.82 -18.33
C HIS A 190 -9.45 18.98 -17.18
N HIS A 191 -9.07 20.23 -16.88
CA HIS A 191 -8.13 20.51 -15.80
C HIS A 191 -8.69 20.04 -14.45
N SER A 192 -7.87 19.30 -13.70
CA SER A 192 -8.16 18.86 -12.34
C SER A 192 -7.22 19.59 -11.37
N PRO A 193 -7.72 20.08 -10.22
CA PRO A 193 -6.87 20.69 -9.19
C PRO A 193 -5.99 19.66 -8.46
N TRP A 194 -6.16 18.37 -8.74
CA TRP A 194 -5.48 17.28 -8.08
C TRP A 194 -4.23 16.83 -8.84
N ARG A 195 -3.19 16.49 -8.09
CA ARG A 195 -1.95 15.86 -8.57
C ARG A 195 -1.99 14.38 -8.21
N ASP A 196 -1.59 13.52 -9.13
CA ASP A 196 -1.64 12.09 -8.94
C ASP A 196 -0.35 11.58 -8.25
N ILE A 197 -0.50 10.85 -7.15
CA ILE A 197 0.60 10.17 -6.43
C ILE A 197 0.75 8.74 -6.98
N ALA A 198 -0.34 7.98 -6.92
CA ALA A 198 -0.35 6.58 -7.30
C ALA A 198 -1.72 6.10 -7.78
N ILE A 199 -1.72 5.12 -8.69
CA ILE A 199 -2.87 4.35 -9.13
C ILE A 199 -2.60 2.88 -8.85
N LEU A 200 -3.37 2.32 -7.93
CA LEU A 200 -3.33 0.91 -7.59
C LEU A 200 -4.56 0.26 -8.21
N THR A 201 -4.37 -0.60 -9.21
CA THR A 201 -5.49 -1.16 -9.99
C THR A 201 -5.39 -2.68 -10.09
N ASN A 202 -6.52 -3.37 -10.28
CA ASN A 202 -6.49 -4.78 -10.62
C ASN A 202 -6.31 -5.05 -12.13
N ASP A 203 -6.25 -4.01 -12.97
CA ASP A 203 -5.89 -4.09 -14.39
C ASP A 203 -4.61 -3.28 -14.69
N PRO A 204 -3.42 -3.84 -14.39
CA PRO A 204 -2.15 -3.14 -14.58
C PRO A 204 -1.82 -2.88 -16.07
N THR A 205 -2.51 -3.54 -17.02
CA THR A 205 -2.32 -3.28 -18.46
C THR A 205 -2.68 -1.84 -18.84
N ARG A 206 -3.53 -1.19 -18.02
CA ARG A 206 -3.94 0.22 -18.17
C ARG A 206 -2.93 1.22 -17.62
N CYS A 207 -1.85 0.78 -16.97
CA CYS A 207 -0.91 1.70 -16.34
C CYS A 207 -0.24 2.67 -17.33
N SER A 208 0.04 2.24 -18.57
CA SER A 208 0.56 3.14 -19.61
C SER A 208 -0.41 4.28 -19.90
N PHE A 209 -1.71 3.95 -20.03
CA PHE A 209 -2.77 4.92 -20.20
C PHE A 209 -2.89 5.87 -19.01
N TYR A 210 -2.95 5.38 -17.77
CA TYR A 210 -3.06 6.25 -16.59
C TYR A 210 -1.87 7.20 -16.44
N LYS A 211 -0.65 6.74 -16.72
CA LYS A 211 0.56 7.57 -16.65
C LYS A 211 0.57 8.67 -17.70
N THR A 212 0.14 8.37 -18.93
CA THR A 212 0.14 9.31 -20.06
C THR A 212 -1.03 10.30 -20.02
N GLU A 213 -2.16 9.88 -19.45
CA GLU A 213 -3.35 10.71 -19.32
C GLU A 213 -3.43 11.48 -18.01
N SER A 214 -2.51 11.27 -17.06
CA SER A 214 -2.48 12.01 -15.81
C SER A 214 -2.37 13.53 -16.03
N ALA A 215 -3.04 14.30 -15.17
CA ALA A 215 -2.92 15.76 -15.14
C ALA A 215 -1.50 16.22 -14.75
N ASN A 216 -0.67 15.32 -14.22
CA ASN A 216 0.73 15.58 -13.91
C ASN A 216 1.54 15.94 -15.17
N VAL A 217 1.26 15.25 -16.29
CA VAL A 217 2.11 15.29 -17.49
C VAL A 217 1.39 15.74 -18.76
N LYS A 218 0.05 15.71 -18.78
CA LYS A 218 -0.72 16.02 -19.98
C LYS A 218 -1.56 17.28 -19.81
N ASP A 219 -1.33 18.24 -20.70
CA ASP A 219 -2.11 19.47 -20.77
C ASP A 219 -3.59 19.19 -21.02
N ARG A 220 -4.41 20.16 -20.64
CA ARG A 220 -5.84 20.18 -20.89
C ARG A 220 -6.24 21.48 -21.55
N PHE A 221 -7.45 21.51 -22.08
CA PHE A 221 -8.03 22.69 -22.66
C PHE A 221 -9.47 22.82 -22.20
N GLU A 222 -9.91 24.06 -22.04
CA GLU A 222 -11.27 24.35 -21.65
C GLU A 222 -11.72 25.71 -22.16
N CYS A 223 -13.04 25.84 -22.37
CA CYS A 223 -13.66 27.10 -22.70
C CYS A 223 -13.77 27.96 -21.45
N ARG A 224 -13.19 29.16 -21.47
CA ARG A 224 -13.25 30.10 -20.34
C ARG A 224 -13.91 31.41 -20.70
N LEU A 225 -14.64 31.95 -19.73
CA LEU A 225 -15.16 33.30 -19.67
C LEU A 225 -14.78 33.93 -18.32
N PRO A 226 -14.72 35.27 -18.20
CA PRO A 226 -14.54 35.93 -16.91
C PRO A 226 -15.61 35.50 -15.90
N VAL A 227 -15.21 35.36 -14.63
CA VAL A 227 -16.08 34.91 -13.52
C VAL A 227 -17.34 35.76 -13.43
N GLU A 228 -17.21 37.08 -13.58
CA GLU A 228 -18.31 38.04 -13.49
C GLU A 228 -19.40 37.76 -14.55
N GLN A 229 -19.00 37.33 -15.75
CA GLN A 229 -19.94 37.00 -16.82
C GLN A 229 -20.70 35.68 -16.54
N LEU A 230 -20.01 34.70 -15.95
CA LEU A 230 -20.59 33.42 -15.55
C LEU A 230 -21.54 33.54 -14.36
N GLU A 231 -21.31 34.52 -13.49
CA GLU A 231 -22.20 34.86 -12.38
C GLU A 231 -23.45 35.61 -12.88
N SER A 232 -23.29 36.58 -13.79
CA SER A 232 -24.39 37.41 -14.28
C SER A 232 -25.37 36.62 -15.15
N ASN A 233 -24.90 35.60 -15.88
CA ASN A 233 -25.74 34.76 -16.72
C ASN A 233 -25.78 33.31 -16.22
N ARG A 234 -26.69 33.03 -15.29
CA ARG A 234 -26.83 31.70 -14.70
C ARG A 234 -27.29 30.60 -15.67
N GLY A 235 -27.79 30.97 -16.85
CA GLY A 235 -28.20 30.03 -17.91
C GLY A 235 -27.11 29.74 -18.94
N LEU A 236 -25.95 30.42 -18.86
CA LEU A 236 -24.86 30.22 -19.80
C LEU A 236 -24.18 28.87 -19.56
N THR A 237 -23.98 28.13 -20.65
CA THR A 237 -23.23 26.87 -20.67
C THR A 237 -21.94 27.07 -21.46
N LEU A 238 -20.82 26.65 -20.88
CA LEU A 238 -19.50 26.66 -21.53
C LEU A 238 -19.33 25.37 -22.33
N PRO A 239 -19.14 25.43 -23.66
CA PRO A 239 -18.92 24.24 -24.48
C PRO A 239 -17.65 23.48 -24.09
N SER A 240 -17.67 22.16 -24.30
CA SER A 240 -16.54 21.27 -23.99
C SER A 240 -15.56 21.07 -25.17
N ASN A 241 -15.81 21.73 -26.32
CA ASN A 241 -14.94 21.69 -27.50
C ASN A 241 -14.61 23.09 -28.01
N GLU A 242 -13.48 23.19 -28.72
CA GLU A 242 -12.95 24.45 -29.25
C GLU A 242 -13.89 25.13 -30.25
N SER A 243 -14.42 24.38 -31.22
CA SER A 243 -15.25 24.92 -32.30
C SER A 243 -16.49 25.65 -31.76
N GLU A 244 -17.15 25.09 -30.75
CA GLU A 244 -18.30 25.72 -30.12
C GLU A 244 -17.89 26.83 -29.14
N CYS A 245 -16.78 26.65 -28.42
CA CYS A 245 -16.25 27.70 -27.55
C CYS A 245 -15.97 28.99 -28.33
N MET A 246 -15.37 28.87 -29.52
CA MET A 246 -15.02 30.02 -30.37
C MET A 246 -16.25 30.74 -30.97
N LYS A 247 -17.44 30.15 -30.90
CA LYS A 247 -18.70 30.79 -31.29
C LYS A 247 -19.33 31.60 -30.15
N LEU A 248 -18.90 31.38 -28.91
CA LEU A 248 -19.45 32.05 -27.74
C LEU A 248 -18.80 33.43 -27.56
N PRO A 249 -19.55 34.54 -27.59
CA PRO A 249 -18.97 35.88 -27.50
C PRO A 249 -18.13 36.07 -26.24
N GLY A 250 -16.89 36.53 -26.40
CA GLY A 250 -15.95 36.78 -25.31
C GLY A 250 -15.25 35.54 -24.75
N ALA A 251 -15.64 34.33 -25.17
CA ALA A 251 -15.03 33.10 -24.67
C ALA A 251 -13.69 32.81 -25.33
N LYS A 252 -12.82 32.12 -24.60
CA LYS A 252 -11.50 31.70 -25.09
C LYS A 252 -11.29 30.21 -24.84
N TRP A 253 -10.88 29.50 -25.88
CA TRP A 253 -10.35 28.16 -25.72
C TRP A 253 -8.94 28.24 -25.12
N THR A 254 -8.83 27.89 -23.84
CA THR A 254 -7.64 28.20 -23.05
C THR A 254 -6.89 26.92 -22.68
N ARG A 255 -5.59 26.90 -22.98
CA ARG A 255 -4.67 25.84 -22.53
C ARG A 255 -4.53 25.92 -21.01
N GLN A 256 -4.74 24.78 -20.35
CA GLN A 256 -4.45 24.54 -18.95
C GLN A 256 -3.23 23.61 -18.91
N PRO A 257 -2.05 24.10 -18.51
CA PRO A 257 -0.84 23.29 -18.52
C PRO A 257 -0.98 22.10 -17.56
N ALA A 258 -0.29 21.00 -17.88
CA ALA A 258 -0.02 19.95 -16.94
C ALA A 258 0.69 20.49 -15.69
N TRP A 259 0.65 19.76 -14.58
CA TRP A 259 1.39 20.17 -13.38
C TRP A 259 2.91 20.21 -13.57
N GLY A 260 3.42 19.53 -14.60
CA GLY A 260 4.86 19.51 -14.91
C GLY A 260 5.65 18.73 -13.87
N ILE A 261 5.03 17.70 -13.28
CA ILE A 261 5.64 16.79 -12.30
C ILE A 261 5.64 15.37 -12.86
N ASP A 262 6.35 14.47 -12.19
CA ASP A 262 6.44 13.07 -12.60
C ASP A 262 5.06 12.41 -12.76
N SER A 263 4.96 11.53 -13.76
CA SER A 263 3.77 10.68 -13.92
C SER A 263 3.57 9.84 -12.64
N PRO A 264 2.32 9.56 -12.25
CA PRO A 264 2.06 8.83 -11.02
C PRO A 264 2.62 7.40 -11.05
N VAL A 265 2.90 6.86 -9.86
CA VAL A 265 3.19 5.43 -9.73
C VAL A 265 1.94 4.66 -10.16
N CYS A 266 2.06 3.68 -11.04
CA CYS A 266 0.95 2.78 -11.36
C CYS A 266 1.41 1.34 -11.22
N ARG A 267 0.70 0.58 -10.40
CA ARG A 267 1.01 -0.82 -10.08
C ARG A 267 -0.26 -1.60 -9.76
N THR A 268 -0.14 -2.92 -9.70
CA THR A 268 -1.23 -3.78 -9.23
C THR A 268 -1.61 -3.43 -7.79
N ALA A 269 -2.91 -3.40 -7.50
CA ALA A 269 -3.43 -3.21 -6.16
C ALA A 269 -3.21 -4.46 -5.28
N GLU A 270 -3.08 -4.25 -3.98
CA GLU A 270 -3.09 -5.33 -2.99
C GLU A 270 -4.48 -5.95 -2.92
N THR A 271 -4.55 -7.27 -2.83
CA THR A 271 -5.82 -7.96 -2.69
C THR A 271 -6.41 -7.65 -1.31
N THR A 272 -7.64 -7.15 -1.30
CA THR A 272 -8.37 -6.85 -0.08
C THR A 272 -9.62 -7.72 0.03
N ARG A 273 -9.92 -8.19 1.25
CA ARG A 273 -11.10 -9.03 1.47
C ARG A 273 -12.39 -8.25 1.28
N ASP A 274 -13.29 -8.81 0.48
CA ASP A 274 -14.62 -8.24 0.23
C ASP A 274 -15.46 -8.17 1.51
N ASN A 275 -16.20 -7.07 1.68
CA ASN A 275 -17.09 -6.74 2.79
C ASN A 275 -16.47 -6.75 4.21
N HIS A 276 -15.15 -6.52 4.33
CA HIS A 276 -14.44 -6.55 5.62
C HIS A 276 -13.55 -5.32 5.86
N LEU A 277 -13.89 -4.17 5.26
CA LEU A 277 -13.04 -2.96 5.29
C LEU A 277 -11.60 -3.25 4.83
N GLY A 278 -11.43 -4.25 3.97
CA GLY A 278 -10.26 -4.37 3.12
C GLY A 278 -8.94 -4.68 3.81
N ASN A 279 -8.93 -5.46 4.89
CA ASN A 279 -7.69 -6.06 5.35
C ASN A 279 -7.03 -6.84 4.19
N THR A 280 -5.72 -6.61 4.02
CA THR A 280 -4.83 -7.38 3.16
C THR A 280 -4.76 -8.84 3.61
N ALA A 281 -4.17 -9.71 2.80
CA ALA A 281 -3.96 -11.12 3.16
C ALA A 281 -3.19 -11.30 4.50
N GLN A 282 -2.40 -10.31 4.90
CA GLN A 282 -1.63 -10.24 6.14
C GLN A 282 -2.45 -9.78 7.35
N GLY A 283 -3.75 -9.50 7.17
CA GLY A 283 -4.63 -9.01 8.23
C GLY A 283 -4.38 -7.55 8.63
N LYS A 284 -3.75 -6.76 7.76
CA LYS A 284 -3.44 -5.34 7.99
C LYS A 284 -4.20 -4.45 7.01
N ALA A 285 -4.46 -3.21 7.41
CA ALA A 285 -4.97 -2.18 6.48
C ALA A 285 -3.97 -1.96 5.32
N VAL A 286 -4.48 -1.50 4.19
CA VAL A 286 -3.66 -1.24 2.99
C VAL A 286 -2.85 0.04 3.21
N MET A 287 -1.60 0.04 2.75
CA MET A 287 -0.70 1.17 2.94
C MET A 287 0.14 1.46 1.68
N PHE A 288 0.34 2.73 1.38
CA PHE A 288 1.26 3.21 0.37
C PHE A 288 2.21 4.26 0.97
N ASN A 289 3.52 4.02 0.88
CA ASN A 289 4.53 4.97 1.32
C ASN A 289 4.76 6.04 0.25
N TRP A 290 4.39 7.28 0.56
CA TRP A 290 4.61 8.45 -0.29
C TRP A 290 5.77 9.28 0.23
N THR A 291 6.78 9.52 -0.62
CA THR A 291 7.83 10.49 -0.32
C THR A 291 7.32 11.88 -0.65
N VAL A 292 7.22 12.75 0.36
CA VAL A 292 6.72 14.13 0.20
C VAL A 292 7.65 14.92 -0.71
N PRO A 293 7.19 15.44 -1.87
CA PRO A 293 8.05 16.14 -2.82
C PRO A 293 8.64 17.45 -2.28
N ASP A 294 9.85 17.80 -2.74
CA ASP A 294 10.56 19.02 -2.32
C ASP A 294 9.88 20.32 -2.73
N HIS A 295 9.21 20.34 -3.90
CA HIS A 295 8.51 21.52 -4.38
C HIS A 295 7.27 21.89 -3.55
N LEU A 296 6.87 21.05 -2.58
CA LEU A 296 5.76 21.35 -1.67
C LEU A 296 6.19 22.11 -0.42
N ALA A 297 7.47 22.43 -0.23
CA ALA A 297 7.91 23.18 0.94
C ALA A 297 7.15 24.51 1.10
N GLY A 298 6.50 24.70 2.26
CA GLY A 298 5.71 25.90 2.58
C GLY A 298 4.21 25.77 2.26
N GLU A 299 3.80 24.72 1.55
CA GLU A 299 2.43 24.55 1.10
C GLU A 299 1.47 24.06 2.20
N LYS A 300 0.18 24.40 2.02
CA LYS A 300 -0.93 23.74 2.70
C LYS A 300 -1.57 22.76 1.74
N CYS A 301 -1.71 21.51 2.16
CA CYS A 301 -2.15 20.45 1.28
C CYS A 301 -3.26 19.61 1.91
N VAL A 302 -4.00 18.93 1.04
CA VAL A 302 -4.96 17.88 1.38
C VAL A 302 -4.67 16.65 0.54
N LEU A 303 -4.80 15.46 1.13
CA LEU A 303 -4.70 14.18 0.45
C LEU A 303 -6.10 13.67 0.13
N ARG A 304 -6.30 13.13 -1.07
CA ARG A 304 -7.52 12.44 -1.51
C ARG A 304 -7.19 11.01 -1.87
N VAL A 305 -8.00 10.09 -1.35
CA VAL A 305 -8.08 8.72 -1.87
C VAL A 305 -9.41 8.57 -2.60
N ARG A 306 -9.34 8.13 -3.85
CA ARG A 306 -10.50 7.80 -4.69
C ARG A 306 -10.54 6.30 -4.92
N TYR A 307 -11.69 5.70 -4.72
CA TYR A 307 -11.95 4.29 -5.01
C TYR A 307 -12.99 4.18 -6.11
N ASN A 308 -12.53 3.89 -7.32
CA ASN A 308 -13.39 3.55 -8.43
C ASN A 308 -13.61 2.05 -8.39
N ILE A 309 -14.87 1.64 -8.28
CA ILE A 309 -15.24 0.23 -8.29
C ILE A 309 -16.34 0.00 -9.31
N SER A 310 -16.28 -1.16 -9.98
CA SER A 310 -17.44 -1.70 -10.67
C SER A 310 -17.58 -3.20 -10.47
N THR A 311 -18.79 -3.72 -10.70
CA THR A 311 -19.02 -5.16 -10.75
C THR A 311 -18.34 -5.76 -11.98
N GLY A 312 -18.01 -7.05 -11.94
CA GLY A 312 -17.52 -7.79 -13.12
C GLY A 312 -18.55 -7.97 -14.24
N ASP A 313 -19.80 -7.52 -14.06
CA ASP A 313 -20.86 -7.53 -15.07
C ASP A 313 -20.84 -6.29 -15.98
N TYR A 314 -19.94 -5.35 -15.69
CA TYR A 314 -19.85 -4.04 -16.30
C TYR A 314 -18.40 -3.77 -16.70
N ASP A 315 -18.14 -3.66 -18.01
CA ASP A 315 -16.86 -3.13 -18.49
C ASP A 315 -16.96 -1.62 -18.67
N ARG A 316 -16.30 -0.89 -17.77
CA ARG A 316 -16.27 0.57 -17.75
C ARG A 316 -15.58 1.20 -18.97
N TRP A 317 -14.77 0.44 -19.71
CA TRP A 317 -14.04 0.94 -20.88
C TRP A 317 -14.74 0.64 -22.21
N SER A 318 -15.85 -0.07 -22.18
CA SER A 318 -16.69 -0.32 -23.35
C SER A 318 -18.15 0.11 -23.15
N THR A 319 -18.47 0.76 -22.02
CA THR A 319 -19.85 1.17 -21.69
C THR A 319 -19.96 2.69 -21.61
N PHE A 320 -20.57 3.26 -22.65
CA PHE A 320 -20.75 4.70 -22.87
C PHE A 320 -22.23 5.10 -23.01
N ALA A 321 -22.52 6.33 -23.37
CA ALA A 321 -23.88 6.90 -23.39
C ALA A 321 -24.88 6.17 -24.29
N GLU A 322 -24.45 5.54 -25.38
CA GLU A 322 -25.29 4.72 -26.25
C GLU A 322 -25.89 3.51 -25.53
N HIS A 323 -25.33 3.11 -24.38
CA HIS A 323 -25.80 2.01 -23.56
C HIS A 323 -26.85 2.42 -22.52
N ASN A 324 -27.12 3.73 -22.39
CA ASN A 324 -28.09 4.24 -21.43
C ASN A 324 -29.50 3.69 -21.71
N ASN A 325 -30.32 3.59 -20.66
CA ASN A 325 -31.71 3.12 -20.75
C ASN A 325 -31.86 1.73 -21.44
N GLY A 326 -30.92 0.82 -21.21
CA GLY A 326 -30.95 -0.53 -21.78
C GLY A 326 -30.42 -0.60 -23.22
N GLY A 327 -29.55 0.34 -23.60
CA GLY A 327 -28.82 0.32 -24.85
C GLY A 327 -27.88 -0.90 -24.99
N PRO A 328 -27.31 -1.12 -26.18
CA PRO A 328 -26.71 -2.39 -26.55
C PRO A 328 -25.37 -2.66 -25.89
N VAL A 329 -25.34 -3.43 -24.80
CA VAL A 329 -24.09 -3.91 -24.19
C VAL A 329 -23.78 -5.32 -24.69
N GLU A 330 -22.51 -5.61 -24.98
CA GLU A 330 -22.01 -6.95 -25.37
C GLU A 330 -22.01 -7.99 -24.23
N PHE A 331 -22.71 -7.69 -23.13
CA PHE A 331 -22.89 -8.54 -21.95
C PHE A 331 -23.45 -9.93 -22.30
N TYR A 332 -24.25 -10.04 -23.36
CA TYR A 332 -24.85 -11.30 -23.81
C TYR A 332 -23.80 -12.39 -24.12
N LYS A 333 -22.60 -12.00 -24.58
CA LYS A 333 -21.51 -12.94 -24.85
C LYS A 333 -21.03 -13.66 -23.58
N LYS A 334 -21.05 -12.97 -22.43
CA LYS A 334 -20.67 -13.53 -21.12
C LYS A 334 -21.58 -14.69 -20.70
N PHE A 335 -22.84 -14.70 -21.17
CA PHE A 335 -23.82 -15.76 -20.90
C PHE A 335 -23.95 -16.76 -22.06
N GLY A 336 -23.05 -16.70 -23.05
CA GLY A 336 -23.03 -17.64 -24.18
C GLY A 336 -24.17 -17.46 -25.19
N PHE A 337 -24.83 -16.30 -25.23
CA PHE A 337 -25.84 -16.05 -26.26
C PHE A 337 -25.19 -15.81 -27.63
N ALA A 338 -25.76 -16.40 -28.68
CA ALA A 338 -25.29 -16.23 -30.06
C ALA A 338 -25.48 -14.81 -30.60
N SER A 339 -26.42 -14.03 -30.03
CA SER A 339 -26.65 -12.64 -30.39
C SER A 339 -27.32 -11.87 -29.26
N LYS A 340 -27.20 -10.54 -29.29
CA LYS A 340 -27.96 -9.64 -28.40
C LYS A 340 -29.47 -9.89 -28.47
N ALA A 341 -30.03 -10.09 -29.67
CA ALA A 341 -31.46 -10.29 -29.85
C ALA A 341 -31.96 -11.53 -29.08
N ALA A 342 -31.16 -12.60 -29.03
CA ALA A 342 -31.47 -13.80 -28.27
C ALA A 342 -31.45 -13.56 -26.75
N ALA A 343 -30.46 -12.81 -26.25
CA ALA A 343 -30.39 -12.43 -24.85
C ALA A 343 -31.54 -11.51 -24.43
N ASP A 344 -31.82 -10.50 -25.27
CA ASP A 344 -32.89 -9.53 -25.07
C ASP A 344 -34.26 -10.19 -25.01
N ALA A 345 -34.53 -11.15 -25.91
CA ALA A 345 -35.77 -11.93 -25.94
C ALA A 345 -36.00 -12.66 -24.61
N ARG A 346 -34.90 -13.08 -23.97
CA ARG A 346 -34.91 -13.75 -22.66
C ARG A 346 -34.70 -12.79 -21.48
N GLY A 347 -34.68 -11.48 -21.72
CA GLY A 347 -34.60 -10.45 -20.68
C GLY A 347 -33.21 -10.23 -20.07
N PHE A 348 -32.16 -10.81 -20.64
CA PHE A 348 -30.77 -10.60 -20.21
C PHE A 348 -30.24 -9.24 -20.70
N LYS A 349 -30.67 -8.17 -20.03
CA LYS A 349 -30.35 -6.78 -20.35
C LYS A 349 -29.73 -6.07 -19.15
N LEU A 350 -28.83 -5.13 -19.42
CA LEU A 350 -28.26 -4.26 -18.40
C LEU A 350 -29.22 -3.10 -18.07
N VAL A 351 -30.30 -3.43 -17.36
CA VAL A 351 -31.31 -2.47 -16.89
C VAL A 351 -31.63 -2.71 -15.42
N ASN A 352 -32.29 -1.76 -14.77
CA ASN A 352 -32.77 -1.97 -13.40
C ASN A 352 -33.80 -3.08 -13.36
N ASN A 353 -33.62 -3.99 -12.41
CA ASN A 353 -34.52 -5.09 -12.13
C ASN A 353 -35.01 -5.81 -13.40
N PRO A 354 -34.13 -6.46 -14.18
CA PRO A 354 -34.53 -7.18 -15.37
C PRO A 354 -35.28 -8.48 -14.99
N GLN A 355 -36.28 -8.84 -15.79
CA GLN A 355 -36.98 -10.12 -15.69
C GLN A 355 -36.39 -11.11 -16.69
N VAL A 356 -35.67 -12.12 -16.19
CA VAL A 356 -34.94 -13.08 -17.02
C VAL A 356 -35.68 -14.40 -17.17
N GLN A 357 -35.71 -14.93 -18.38
CA GLN A 357 -36.27 -16.24 -18.71
C GLN A 357 -35.14 -17.27 -18.73
N LEU A 358 -35.02 -18.06 -17.66
CA LEU A 358 -33.92 -19.03 -17.50
C LEU A 358 -34.19 -20.37 -18.18
N PHE A 359 -35.44 -20.84 -18.19
CA PHE A 359 -35.79 -22.21 -18.59
C PHE A 359 -36.43 -22.25 -19.99
N GLY A 360 -35.60 -22.16 -21.04
CA GLY A 360 -36.01 -22.35 -22.45
C GLY A 360 -37.25 -21.57 -22.91
N ASP A 361 -37.69 -21.79 -24.14
CA ASP A 361 -38.87 -21.10 -24.70
C ASP A 361 -40.20 -21.71 -24.20
N SER A 362 -40.16 -22.92 -23.64
CA SER A 362 -41.34 -23.64 -23.16
C SER A 362 -41.87 -23.14 -21.81
N SER A 363 -41.04 -22.47 -21.00
CA SER A 363 -41.48 -21.86 -19.75
C SER A 363 -41.68 -20.35 -19.93
N LYS A 364 -42.91 -19.87 -19.75
CA LYS A 364 -43.20 -18.42 -19.64
C LYS A 364 -42.74 -17.82 -18.31
N PHE A 365 -42.13 -18.63 -17.44
CA PHE A 365 -41.70 -18.24 -16.11
C PHE A 365 -40.45 -17.36 -16.19
N LYS A 366 -40.52 -16.18 -15.57
CA LYS A 366 -39.43 -15.21 -15.50
C LYS A 366 -39.05 -14.96 -14.04
N LEU A 367 -37.75 -14.95 -13.76
CA LEU A 367 -37.24 -14.53 -12.46
C LEU A 367 -36.91 -13.04 -12.50
N GLN A 368 -37.32 -12.34 -11.45
CA GLN A 368 -36.97 -10.95 -11.22
C GLN A 368 -35.58 -10.89 -10.59
N LEU A 369 -34.61 -10.30 -11.28
CA LEU A 369 -33.33 -9.98 -10.66
C LEU A 369 -33.47 -8.67 -9.88
N ASN A 370 -32.84 -8.58 -8.71
CA ASN A 370 -32.78 -7.35 -7.90
C ASN A 370 -31.47 -6.61 -8.20
N ILE A 371 -31.42 -6.01 -9.38
CA ILE A 371 -30.24 -5.32 -9.93
C ILE A 371 -30.49 -3.82 -9.94
N ASN A 372 -29.53 -3.06 -9.40
CA ASN A 372 -29.49 -1.61 -9.52
C ASN A 372 -28.26 -1.19 -10.35
N THR A 373 -28.47 -0.92 -11.64
CA THR A 373 -27.46 -0.45 -12.59
C THR A 373 -26.82 0.89 -12.20
N ALA A 374 -27.48 1.71 -11.37
CA ALA A 374 -26.86 2.89 -10.77
C ALA A 374 -25.78 2.53 -9.72
N GLN A 375 -25.73 1.27 -9.27
CA GLN A 375 -24.72 0.75 -8.34
C GLN A 375 -23.63 -0.09 -9.02
N PHE A 376 -23.72 -0.33 -10.34
CA PHE A 376 -22.79 -1.22 -11.06
C PHE A 376 -21.38 -0.64 -11.17
N GLY A 377 -21.26 0.69 -11.18
CA GLY A 377 -20.00 1.38 -11.01
C GLY A 377 -20.19 2.56 -10.08
N ARG A 378 -19.27 2.76 -9.14
CA ARG A 378 -19.31 3.88 -8.21
C ARG A 378 -17.91 4.37 -7.92
N VAL A 379 -17.83 5.66 -7.68
CA VAL A 379 -16.67 6.30 -7.07
C VAL A 379 -17.00 6.66 -5.64
N PHE A 380 -16.11 6.24 -4.75
CA PHE A 380 -16.05 6.66 -3.35
C PHE A 380 -14.78 7.47 -3.15
N GLN A 381 -14.78 8.33 -2.14
CA GLN A 381 -13.55 9.02 -1.78
C GLN A 381 -13.56 9.38 -0.30
N ASP A 382 -12.36 9.53 0.23
CA ASP A 382 -12.13 10.24 1.47
C ASP A 382 -10.98 11.24 1.27
N ARG A 383 -10.98 12.29 2.06
CA ARG A 383 -9.97 13.35 2.01
C ARG A 383 -9.45 13.63 3.41
N SER A 384 -8.15 13.81 3.53
CA SER A 384 -7.53 14.15 4.81
C SER A 384 -8.03 15.51 5.32
N HIS A 385 -7.79 15.76 6.61
CA HIS A 385 -7.66 17.14 7.08
C HIS A 385 -6.50 17.84 6.37
N VAL A 386 -6.48 19.17 6.44
CA VAL A 386 -5.37 19.97 5.91
C VAL A 386 -4.10 19.65 6.69
N PHE A 387 -2.99 19.45 5.99
CA PHE A 387 -1.66 19.34 6.57
C PHE A 387 -0.71 20.34 5.91
N HIS A 388 0.33 20.73 6.64
CA HIS A 388 1.38 21.61 6.14
C HIS A 388 2.58 20.81 5.66
N VAL A 389 3.26 21.30 4.63
CA VAL A 389 4.55 20.75 4.22
C VAL A 389 5.65 21.73 4.58
N ARG A 390 6.67 21.26 5.30
CA ARG A 390 7.82 22.06 5.72
C ARG A 390 9.07 21.61 4.99
N ALA A 391 9.97 22.54 4.71
CA ALA A 391 11.29 22.19 4.20
C ALA A 391 12.00 21.23 5.17
N ARG A 392 12.70 20.24 4.62
CA ARG A 392 13.61 19.38 5.40
C ARG A 392 14.55 20.25 6.26
N PRO A 393 14.68 19.99 7.58
CA PRO A 393 15.59 20.74 8.43
C PRO A 393 17.03 20.61 7.93
N SER A 394 17.78 21.71 7.90
CA SER A 394 19.18 21.72 7.43
C SER A 394 20.13 20.85 8.26
N SER A 395 19.73 20.51 9.50
CA SER A 395 20.45 19.59 10.38
C SER A 395 20.29 18.11 10.02
N ILE A 396 19.36 17.77 9.10
CA ILE A 396 19.12 16.40 8.66
C ILE A 396 19.72 16.23 7.25
N PRO A 397 20.71 15.33 7.07
CA PRO A 397 21.33 15.09 5.76
C PRO A 397 20.31 14.72 4.68
N SER A 398 20.56 15.14 3.45
CA SER A 398 19.65 14.84 2.33
C SER A 398 19.53 13.35 2.03
N SER A 399 20.57 12.57 2.35
CA SER A 399 20.65 11.11 2.22
C SER A 399 19.94 10.34 3.33
N ALA A 400 19.59 11.01 4.45
CA ALA A 400 18.92 10.36 5.56
C ALA A 400 17.40 10.26 5.30
N GLU A 401 16.84 9.08 5.59
CA GLU A 401 15.39 8.89 5.56
C GLU A 401 14.73 9.59 6.75
N ILE A 402 13.55 10.18 6.54
CA ILE A 402 12.68 10.65 7.61
C ILE A 402 11.39 9.83 7.55
N LEU A 403 11.14 9.00 8.54
CA LEU A 403 9.99 8.11 8.64
C LEU A 403 8.91 8.76 9.51
N ASN A 404 7.75 9.05 8.95
CA ASN A 404 6.66 9.63 9.73
C ASN A 404 5.97 8.54 10.58
N LEU A 405 5.85 8.79 11.88
CA LEU A 405 5.14 7.93 12.83
C LEU A 405 3.96 8.72 13.42
N ASN A 406 2.75 8.30 13.07
CA ASN A 406 1.50 8.99 13.37
C ASN A 406 0.57 8.11 14.22
N VAL A 407 -0.63 8.63 14.49
CA VAL A 407 -1.72 7.91 15.17
C VAL A 407 -2.98 7.98 14.31
N ARG A 408 -3.55 6.80 14.03
CA ARG A 408 -4.88 6.65 13.43
C ARG A 408 -5.94 6.41 14.51
N GLY A 409 -7.21 6.48 14.15
CA GLY A 409 -8.31 6.05 15.00
C GLY A 409 -9.01 7.18 15.76
N LYS A 410 -10.09 6.84 16.48
CA LYS A 410 -10.81 7.74 17.40
C LYS A 410 -11.22 7.06 18.70
N ARG A 411 -11.68 7.86 19.68
CA ARG A 411 -12.12 7.38 21.00
C ARG A 411 -13.36 6.50 20.87
N GLY A 412 -13.31 5.31 21.45
CA GLY A 412 -14.42 4.37 21.57
C GLY A 412 -13.96 2.93 21.35
N ASN A 413 -14.86 1.99 21.62
CA ASN A 413 -14.68 0.61 21.20
C ASN A 413 -15.00 0.45 19.70
N ILE A 414 -14.60 -0.67 19.09
CA ILE A 414 -14.81 -0.93 17.66
C ILE A 414 -16.26 -0.70 17.19
N VAL A 415 -17.29 -1.10 17.95
CA VAL A 415 -18.71 -0.91 17.56
C VAL A 415 -19.11 0.57 17.59
N GLN A 416 -18.56 1.33 18.55
CA GLN A 416 -18.83 2.76 18.69
C GLN A 416 -18.17 3.58 17.59
N VAL A 417 -16.95 3.21 17.19
CA VAL A 417 -16.16 3.96 16.20
C VAL A 417 -16.35 3.49 14.77
N TYR A 418 -16.86 2.27 14.56
CA TYR A 418 -17.16 1.72 13.25
C TYR A 418 -18.03 2.69 12.43
N PRO A 419 -17.68 2.92 11.15
CA PRO A 419 -16.69 2.21 10.33
C PRO A 419 -15.26 2.81 10.33
N ALA A 420 -14.98 3.78 11.20
CA ALA A 420 -13.59 4.12 11.52
C ALA A 420 -12.98 3.06 12.45
N VAL A 421 -11.72 3.25 12.86
CA VAL A 421 -10.99 2.30 13.72
C VAL A 421 -10.67 2.88 15.09
N GLU A 422 -10.34 1.99 16.04
CA GLU A 422 -9.82 2.33 17.37
C GLU A 422 -8.42 2.97 17.24
N TYR A 423 -7.96 3.63 18.30
CA TYR A 423 -6.64 4.27 18.32
C TYR A 423 -5.49 3.28 18.17
N ASP A 424 -4.57 3.59 17.26
CA ASP A 424 -3.37 2.78 17.02
C ASP A 424 -2.25 3.61 16.37
N PHE A 425 -1.00 3.15 16.48
CA PHE A 425 0.13 3.79 15.82
C PHE A 425 0.15 3.41 14.34
N VAL A 426 0.51 4.37 13.49
CA VAL A 426 0.61 4.16 12.04
C VAL A 426 1.95 4.74 11.54
N PRO A 427 2.87 3.89 11.03
CA PRO A 427 2.72 2.45 10.89
C PRO A 427 2.86 1.74 12.24
N HIS A 428 2.13 0.64 12.44
CA HIS A 428 2.24 -0.18 13.65
C HIS A 428 3.66 -0.73 13.84
N LEU A 429 4.35 -1.01 12.74
CA LEU A 429 5.74 -1.43 12.70
C LEU A 429 6.54 -0.46 11.83
N THR A 430 7.45 0.28 12.45
CA THR A 430 8.36 1.22 11.78
C THR A 430 9.71 0.56 11.57
N HIS A 431 10.16 0.49 10.32
CA HIS A 431 11.48 -0.01 9.95
C HIS A 431 12.41 1.14 9.62
N ALA A 432 13.50 1.26 10.37
CA ALA A 432 14.55 2.24 10.19
C ALA A 432 15.88 1.55 9.88
N LYS A 433 16.77 2.25 9.18
CA LYS A 433 18.19 1.89 9.09
C LYS A 433 18.98 2.73 10.08
N PRO A 434 20.18 2.29 10.51
CA PRO A 434 21.09 3.13 11.25
C PRO A 434 21.32 4.47 10.52
N GLY A 435 21.02 5.58 11.19
CA GLY A 435 21.11 6.92 10.65
C GLY A 435 19.81 7.50 10.09
N SER A 436 18.75 6.70 9.92
CA SER A 436 17.41 7.21 9.60
C SER A 436 16.86 8.04 10.77
N TYR A 437 15.91 8.91 10.47
CA TYR A 437 15.17 9.71 11.44
C TYR A 437 13.72 9.22 11.49
N VAL A 438 13.14 9.19 12.68
CA VAL A 438 11.69 8.97 12.88
C VAL A 438 11.08 10.27 13.36
N HIS A 439 9.91 10.62 12.86
CA HIS A 439 9.18 11.83 13.21
C HIS A 439 7.84 11.47 13.88
N PRO A 440 7.81 11.31 15.22
CA PRO A 440 6.58 11.07 15.97
C PRO A 440 5.74 12.33 16.09
N GLN A 441 4.52 12.30 15.56
CA GLN A 441 3.58 13.42 15.61
C GLN A 441 2.14 12.94 15.47
N TRP A 442 1.21 13.52 16.23
CA TRP A 442 -0.22 13.21 16.11
C TRP A 442 -1.10 14.32 16.67
N THR A 443 -2.38 14.26 16.30
CA THR A 443 -3.45 15.01 16.96
C THR A 443 -4.36 14.06 17.74
N GLY A 444 -5.00 14.60 18.78
CA GLY A 444 -6.16 14.05 19.44
C GLY A 444 -7.36 14.97 19.25
N SER A 445 -8.43 14.69 19.97
CA SER A 445 -9.67 15.48 19.92
C SER A 445 -10.24 15.75 21.31
N ASN A 446 -11.00 16.84 21.44
CA ASN A 446 -11.79 17.18 22.63
C ASN A 446 -13.30 17.02 22.40
N THR A 447 -13.70 16.57 21.21
CA THR A 447 -15.07 16.62 20.71
C THR A 447 -15.57 15.25 20.31
N ASN A 448 -15.09 14.17 20.93
CA ASN A 448 -15.68 12.85 20.71
C ASN A 448 -17.01 12.73 21.47
N PRO A 449 -17.89 11.77 21.07
CA PRO A 449 -19.08 11.46 21.85
C PRO A 449 -18.74 11.12 23.30
N ALA A 450 -19.42 11.78 24.24
CA ALA A 450 -19.16 11.63 25.68
C ALA A 450 -19.38 10.19 26.20
N ASN A 451 -20.26 9.43 25.53
CA ASN A 451 -20.57 8.05 25.87
C ASN A 451 -19.70 7.01 25.13
N ASN A 452 -18.66 7.42 24.43
CA ASN A 452 -17.70 6.50 23.86
C ASN A 452 -16.69 6.03 24.92
N ASP A 453 -16.39 4.74 24.88
CA ASP A 453 -15.47 4.08 25.79
C ASP A 453 -14.06 4.66 25.64
N GLY A 454 -13.33 4.74 26.75
CA GLY A 454 -11.96 5.24 26.76
C GLY A 454 -11.59 5.83 28.12
N GLN A 455 -10.34 6.23 28.26
CA GLN A 455 -9.81 6.75 29.52
C GLN A 455 -9.58 8.27 29.50
N GLY A 456 -9.49 8.85 30.69
CA GLY A 456 -9.40 10.30 30.90
C GLY A 456 -10.77 10.98 30.81
N LEU A 457 -10.74 12.30 30.64
CA LEU A 457 -11.93 13.15 30.57
C LEU A 457 -12.81 12.73 29.38
N ALA A 458 -14.12 12.55 29.64
CA ALA A 458 -15.09 12.15 28.62
C ALA A 458 -15.07 13.07 27.40
N GLY A 459 -15.21 12.50 26.20
CA GLY A 459 -15.13 13.23 24.93
C GLY A 459 -13.70 13.62 24.49
N THR A 460 -12.72 13.55 25.39
CA THR A 460 -11.31 13.83 25.06
C THR A 460 -10.52 12.57 24.78
N ASP A 461 -9.53 12.69 23.91
CA ASP A 461 -8.50 11.67 23.71
C ASP A 461 -7.13 12.28 23.53
N ARG A 462 -6.12 11.54 23.98
CA ARG A 462 -4.71 11.85 23.81
C ARG A 462 -3.97 10.55 23.55
N SER A 463 -2.85 10.65 22.87
CA SER A 463 -1.94 9.53 22.68
C SER A 463 -0.57 9.91 23.20
N ASN A 464 0.07 9.01 23.93
CA ASN A 464 1.46 9.11 24.37
C ASN A 464 2.21 7.85 23.97
N MET A 465 3.51 7.80 24.23
CA MET A 465 4.35 6.69 23.80
C MET A 465 5.38 6.37 24.88
N LEU A 466 5.27 5.18 25.47
CA LEU A 466 6.18 4.68 26.49
C LEU A 466 6.77 3.33 26.06
N PRO A 467 8.01 3.03 26.42
CA PRO A 467 8.66 1.76 26.08
C PRO A 467 7.96 0.58 26.75
N LEU A 468 7.90 -0.53 26.03
CA LEU A 468 7.48 -1.84 26.49
C LEU A 468 8.62 -2.83 26.30
N HIS A 469 8.68 -3.83 27.18
CA HIS A 469 9.55 -5.00 27.01
C HIS A 469 9.24 -5.73 25.69
N ASP A 470 7.97 -6.03 25.44
CA ASP A 470 7.47 -6.62 24.20
C ASP A 470 5.99 -6.25 23.96
N LEU A 471 5.45 -6.61 22.80
CA LEU A 471 4.07 -6.28 22.43
C LEU A 471 3.00 -7.07 23.23
N ALA A 472 3.37 -8.18 23.87
CA ALA A 472 2.47 -8.93 24.75
C ALA A 472 2.35 -8.28 26.14
N ALA A 473 3.36 -7.52 26.57
CA ALA A 473 3.33 -6.74 27.80
C ALA A 473 2.30 -5.60 27.75
N ASN A 474 1.68 -5.29 28.89
CA ASN A 474 0.75 -4.17 29.05
C ASN A 474 1.24 -3.10 30.03
N ILE A 475 2.39 -3.34 30.66
CA ILE A 475 2.99 -2.47 31.66
C ILE A 475 4.28 -1.89 31.04
N PRO A 476 4.44 -0.55 31.01
CA PRO A 476 5.68 0.08 30.57
C PRO A 476 6.90 -0.46 31.30
N ASP A 477 8.02 -0.54 30.60
CA ASP A 477 9.25 -1.08 31.17
C ASP A 477 10.02 0.00 31.96
N THR A 478 9.94 -0.07 33.30
CA THR A 478 10.48 0.96 34.21
C THR A 478 11.34 0.35 35.31
N ASN A 479 12.47 1.00 35.65
CA ASN A 479 13.21 0.68 36.87
C ASN A 479 12.66 1.50 38.03
N TYR A 480 12.01 0.84 38.97
CA TYR A 480 11.62 1.45 40.25
C TYR A 480 12.47 0.85 41.37
N SER A 481 13.71 1.31 41.51
CA SER A 481 14.51 0.99 42.71
C SER A 481 14.18 1.98 43.81
N GLN A 482 13.75 1.46 44.97
CA GLN A 482 13.29 2.19 46.16
C GLN A 482 14.12 3.46 46.48
N GLY A 483 13.64 4.62 46.04
CA GLY A 483 14.14 5.93 46.47
C GLY A 483 14.95 6.77 45.47
N ARG A 484 14.98 6.44 44.15
CA ARG A 484 15.57 7.33 43.13
C ARG A 484 14.68 7.49 41.89
N ASN A 485 14.90 8.59 41.17
CA ASN A 485 14.19 9.07 39.99
C ASN A 485 13.71 7.96 39.05
N TRP A 486 12.49 8.11 38.55
CA TRP A 486 11.89 7.22 37.55
C TRP A 486 12.74 7.17 36.28
N THR A 487 13.32 6.01 35.97
CA THR A 487 14.08 5.78 34.73
C THR A 487 13.45 4.64 33.94
N LEU A 488 13.27 4.84 32.64
CA LEU A 488 12.79 3.80 31.73
C LEU A 488 13.91 2.76 31.50
N ASN A 489 13.61 1.48 31.69
CA ASN A 489 14.58 0.37 31.53
C ASN A 489 15.02 0.19 30.08
N ASN A 490 14.06 0.38 29.18
CA ASN A 490 14.22 0.27 27.75
C ASN A 490 13.97 1.63 27.11
N GLY A 491 14.80 2.01 26.16
CA GLY A 491 14.59 3.20 25.34
C GLY A 491 13.49 3.01 24.30
N ILE A 492 13.23 4.06 23.54
CA ILE A 492 12.60 3.96 22.22
C ILE A 492 13.64 4.51 21.26
N GLY A 493 14.20 3.63 20.43
CA GLY A 493 15.47 3.94 19.79
C GLY A 493 16.56 4.21 20.82
N ASP A 494 17.57 4.95 20.39
CA ASP A 494 18.68 5.49 21.17
C ASP A 494 18.43 6.94 21.62
N TRP A 495 17.15 7.30 21.82
CA TRP A 495 16.75 8.66 22.19
C TRP A 495 17.01 8.98 23.66
N PRO A 496 17.38 10.24 23.99
CA PRO A 496 17.65 10.63 25.36
C PRO A 496 16.39 10.58 26.22
N LEU A 497 16.58 10.43 27.54
CA LEU A 497 15.49 10.39 28.52
C LEU A 497 14.56 11.61 28.43
N SER A 498 15.06 12.78 28.02
CA SER A 498 14.24 13.98 27.80
C SER A 498 13.19 13.77 26.71
N ASP A 499 13.54 13.13 25.59
CA ASP A 499 12.61 12.85 24.50
C ASP A 499 11.59 11.78 24.91
N LEU A 500 12.04 10.74 25.63
CA LEU A 500 11.15 9.73 26.18
C LEU A 500 10.16 10.32 27.20
N THR A 501 10.63 11.29 28.00
CA THR A 501 9.77 12.04 28.94
C THR A 501 8.76 12.89 28.19
N ASN A 502 9.18 13.57 27.12
CA ASN A 502 8.28 14.35 26.26
C ASN A 502 7.22 13.47 25.61
N LEU A 503 7.59 12.29 25.10
CA LEU A 503 6.67 11.32 24.54
C LEU A 503 5.68 10.76 25.57
N ALA A 504 6.13 10.54 26.81
CA ALA A 504 5.30 10.02 27.89
C ALA A 504 4.29 11.04 28.42
N LEU A 505 4.73 12.31 28.58
CA LEU A 505 3.99 13.39 29.23
C LEU A 505 3.38 14.41 28.26
N LEU A 506 3.62 14.27 26.96
CA LEU A 506 3.21 15.22 25.92
C LEU A 506 3.75 16.64 26.16
N SER A 507 5.00 16.73 26.59
CA SER A 507 5.71 17.98 26.90
C SER A 507 6.50 18.51 25.70
N PRO A 508 6.78 19.83 25.59
CA PRO A 508 6.50 20.91 26.56
C PRO A 508 5.16 21.64 26.32
N GLN A 509 4.09 20.93 25.97
CA GLN A 509 2.77 21.57 25.82
C GLN A 509 2.34 22.23 27.14
N PRO A 510 1.76 23.44 27.11
CA PRO A 510 1.35 24.15 28.33
C PRO A 510 0.32 23.34 29.10
N GLN A 511 0.67 22.97 30.33
CA GLN A 511 -0.23 22.38 31.31
C GLN A 511 -0.94 23.52 32.04
N LEU A 512 -2.26 23.48 32.11
CA LEU A 512 -3.12 24.48 32.75
C LEU A 512 -3.46 24.13 34.21
N GLY A 513 -2.70 23.21 34.82
CA GLY A 513 -2.80 22.82 36.23
C GLY A 513 -3.78 21.67 36.49
N GLY A 514 -4.23 20.98 35.45
CA GLY A 514 -5.11 19.80 35.54
C GLY A 514 -4.36 18.49 35.80
N SER A 515 -5.10 17.39 35.98
CA SER A 515 -4.50 16.07 36.24
C SER A 515 -3.87 15.46 34.99
N MET A 516 -2.58 15.16 35.08
CA MET A 516 -1.82 14.47 34.03
C MET A 516 -1.83 12.93 34.16
N GLN A 517 -2.47 12.37 35.20
CA GLN A 517 -2.55 10.91 35.39
C GLN A 517 -3.15 10.17 34.19
N LEU A 518 -4.11 10.81 33.51
CA LEU A 518 -4.73 10.33 32.27
C LEU A 518 -4.55 11.32 31.12
N LEU A 519 -3.55 12.21 31.22
CA LEU A 519 -3.25 13.26 30.24
C LEU A 519 -4.45 14.18 29.95
N ASN A 520 -5.30 14.46 30.94
CA ASN A 520 -6.50 15.27 30.74
C ASN A 520 -6.16 16.73 30.40
N ASP A 521 -5.04 17.20 30.93
CA ASP A 521 -4.56 18.58 30.78
C ASP A 521 -3.60 18.78 29.60
N ALA A 522 -3.29 17.71 28.84
CA ALA A 522 -2.42 17.82 27.67
C ALA A 522 -3.15 18.49 26.49
N GLY A 523 -2.40 19.18 25.62
CA GLY A 523 -2.90 19.68 24.33
C GLY A 523 -3.29 18.54 23.37
N THR A 524 -4.16 18.81 22.39
CA THR A 524 -4.57 17.81 21.38
C THR A 524 -3.43 17.47 20.42
N TYR A 525 -2.56 18.41 20.10
CA TYR A 525 -1.45 18.20 19.18
C TYR A 525 -0.15 17.91 19.92
N PHE A 526 0.60 16.92 19.43
CA PHE A 526 1.94 16.60 19.90
C PHE A 526 2.88 16.40 18.72
N ASP A 527 4.10 16.92 18.87
CA ASP A 527 5.20 16.79 17.93
C ASP A 527 6.50 16.69 18.71
N LEU A 528 7.25 15.60 18.51
CA LEU A 528 8.59 15.46 19.07
C LEU A 528 9.66 16.15 18.20
N GLY A 529 9.36 16.34 16.91
CA GLY A 529 10.33 16.59 15.85
C GLY A 529 11.01 15.31 15.40
N ALA A 530 11.72 15.38 14.27
CA ALA A 530 12.47 14.24 13.76
C ALA A 530 13.65 13.89 14.68
N ARG A 531 13.75 12.61 15.08
CA ARG A 531 14.83 12.09 15.92
C ARG A 531 15.58 10.98 15.21
N ARG A 532 16.91 11.09 15.19
CA ARG A 532 17.80 10.11 14.58
C ARG A 532 17.74 8.81 15.37
N VAL A 533 17.83 7.69 14.68
CA VAL A 533 18.01 6.36 15.26
C VAL A 533 19.35 5.83 14.78
N THR A 534 20.30 5.59 15.67
CA THR A 534 21.66 5.18 15.28
C THR A 534 21.97 3.72 15.60
N ASN A 535 21.50 3.23 16.75
CA ASN A 535 21.80 1.88 17.18
C ASN A 535 20.89 0.89 16.47
N ALA A 536 21.43 -0.28 16.09
CA ALA A 536 20.57 -1.39 15.73
C ALA A 536 19.81 -1.88 16.96
N GLY A 537 18.55 -2.24 16.81
CA GLY A 537 17.71 -2.65 17.92
C GLY A 537 16.23 -2.75 17.57
N SER A 538 15.45 -3.19 18.55
CA SER A 538 14.01 -3.35 18.41
C SER A 538 13.33 -2.87 19.69
N TRP A 539 12.51 -1.84 19.59
CA TRP A 539 11.82 -1.22 20.71
C TRP A 539 10.32 -1.32 20.52
N SER A 540 9.64 -1.92 21.48
CA SER A 540 8.18 -1.92 21.53
C SER A 540 7.72 -0.74 22.36
N PHE A 541 6.54 -0.20 22.08
CA PHE A 541 5.98 0.93 22.81
C PHE A 541 4.46 0.88 22.87
N VAL A 542 3.90 1.61 23.84
CA VAL A 542 2.46 1.66 24.14
C VAL A 542 2.00 3.08 24.44
N CYS A 543 0.75 3.37 24.10
CA CYS A 543 0.01 4.49 24.65
C CYS A 543 -0.70 4.05 25.94
N THR A 544 -0.32 4.61 27.09
CA THR A 544 -0.90 4.21 28.38
C THR A 544 -2.36 4.62 28.51
N ARG A 545 -2.77 5.72 27.86
CA ARG A 545 -4.16 6.18 27.90
C ARG A 545 -5.11 5.32 27.07
N ASN A 546 -4.67 4.86 25.90
CA ASN A 546 -5.50 4.14 24.95
C ASN A 546 -5.25 2.61 25.02
N ASN A 547 -5.15 2.06 26.23
CA ASN A 547 -4.88 0.64 26.47
C ASN A 547 -5.93 -0.07 27.37
N ASN A 548 -7.09 0.55 27.58
CA ASN A 548 -8.07 0.12 28.60
C ASN A 548 -8.67 -1.28 28.41
N PHE A 549 -8.56 -1.85 27.21
CA PHE A 549 -9.09 -3.18 26.92
C PHE A 549 -8.04 -4.28 27.03
N SER A 550 -6.76 -3.96 27.22
CA SER A 550 -5.59 -4.84 27.38
C SER A 550 -5.30 -5.86 26.27
N ASN A 551 -6.32 -6.27 25.50
CA ASN A 551 -6.28 -7.13 24.31
C ASN A 551 -6.49 -6.33 23.01
N ARG A 552 -6.95 -5.08 23.11
CA ARG A 552 -7.09 -4.10 22.04
C ARG A 552 -6.26 -2.88 22.42
N SER A 553 -4.99 -2.95 22.05
CA SER A 553 -3.95 -2.09 22.61
C SER A 553 -3.33 -1.19 21.55
N HIS A 554 -3.31 0.11 21.82
CA HIS A 554 -2.57 1.08 21.04
C HIS A 554 -1.05 0.90 21.30
N LYS A 555 -0.43 0.02 20.52
CA LYS A 555 0.98 -0.37 20.63
C LYS A 555 1.64 -0.28 19.28
N GLY A 556 2.96 -0.16 19.28
CA GLY A 556 3.75 -0.20 18.05
C GLY A 556 5.15 -0.67 18.32
N ARG A 557 5.91 -0.85 17.23
CA ARG A 557 7.30 -1.32 17.30
C ARG A 557 8.16 -0.54 16.33
N LEU A 558 9.34 -0.12 16.80
CA LEU A 558 10.41 0.45 15.99
C LEU A 558 11.51 -0.59 15.89
N VAL A 559 11.93 -0.92 14.68
CA VAL A 559 13.07 -1.81 14.42
C VAL A 559 14.10 -1.04 13.62
N CYS A 560 15.30 -0.90 14.17
CA CYS A 560 16.46 -0.38 13.46
C CYS A 560 17.40 -1.52 13.12
N SER A 561 17.67 -1.74 11.83
CA SER A 561 18.60 -2.77 11.35
C SER A 561 19.11 -2.37 9.97
N SER A 562 20.40 -2.58 9.72
CA SER A 562 21.00 -2.47 8.38
C SER A 562 20.49 -3.54 7.43
N ASP A 563 19.93 -4.61 7.98
CA ASP A 563 19.84 -5.90 7.31
C ASP A 563 18.43 -6.21 6.81
N ARG A 564 17.45 -5.33 7.11
CA ARG A 564 16.06 -5.56 6.74
C ARG A 564 15.57 -4.60 5.67
N SER A 565 15.01 -5.16 4.60
CA SER A 565 14.32 -4.42 3.54
C SER A 565 12.95 -5.03 3.29
N ASP A 566 11.90 -4.22 3.43
CA ASP A 566 10.51 -4.62 3.23
C ASP A 566 9.93 -3.84 2.04
N THR A 567 9.34 -4.51 1.05
CA THR A 567 8.67 -3.80 -0.04
C THR A 567 7.64 -4.64 -0.79
N HIS A 568 6.70 -3.93 -1.42
CA HIS A 568 5.86 -4.49 -2.46
C HIS A 568 6.64 -4.64 -3.76
N VAL A 569 6.59 -5.82 -4.37
CA VAL A 569 7.21 -6.11 -5.66
C VAL A 569 6.14 -6.61 -6.62
N THR A 570 5.99 -5.91 -7.75
CA THR A 570 5.17 -6.28 -8.91
C THR A 570 6.05 -6.71 -10.07
N ASP A 571 5.43 -7.13 -11.17
CA ASP A 571 6.12 -7.37 -12.44
C ASP A 571 7.00 -6.17 -12.85
N GLY A 572 8.29 -6.44 -13.02
CA GLY A 572 9.35 -5.45 -13.26
C GLY A 572 10.64 -5.80 -12.50
N THR A 573 11.79 -5.47 -13.07
CA THR A 573 13.08 -5.73 -12.40
C THR A 573 13.29 -4.76 -11.25
N LYS A 574 13.44 -5.25 -10.02
CA LYS A 574 13.65 -4.43 -8.81
C LYS A 574 14.75 -5.03 -7.94
N THR A 575 15.78 -4.25 -7.63
CA THR A 575 16.85 -4.63 -6.70
C THR A 575 16.60 -4.06 -5.31
N LEU A 576 16.71 -4.91 -4.29
CA LEU A 576 16.40 -4.66 -2.89
C LEU A 576 17.50 -5.27 -2.02
N ALA A 577 18.33 -4.42 -1.44
CA ALA A 577 19.54 -4.88 -0.74
C ALA A 577 20.32 -5.86 -1.63
N GLU A 578 20.41 -7.12 -1.23
CA GLU A 578 21.14 -8.19 -1.93
C GLU A 578 20.30 -8.95 -2.97
N VAL A 579 19.03 -8.61 -3.17
CA VAL A 579 18.10 -9.40 -4.01
C VAL A 579 17.56 -8.58 -5.16
N THR A 580 17.77 -9.06 -6.39
CA THR A 580 17.14 -8.57 -7.61
C THR A 580 15.99 -9.49 -8.01
N VAL A 581 14.78 -8.94 -7.98
CA VAL A 581 13.57 -9.60 -8.47
C VAL A 581 13.44 -9.31 -9.97
N PRO A 582 13.54 -10.30 -10.86
CA PRO A 582 13.34 -10.08 -12.30
C PRO A 582 11.85 -9.91 -12.65
N ALA A 583 11.58 -9.28 -13.80
CA ALA A 583 10.24 -9.30 -14.39
C ALA A 583 9.72 -10.74 -14.54
N GLY A 584 8.43 -10.94 -14.28
CA GLY A 584 7.80 -12.26 -14.29
C GLY A 584 8.16 -13.19 -13.11
N ALA A 585 8.87 -12.72 -12.07
CA ALA A 585 9.10 -13.52 -10.86
C ALA A 585 7.79 -13.89 -10.14
N PHE A 586 6.82 -12.98 -10.16
CA PHE A 586 5.52 -13.14 -9.55
C PHE A 586 4.39 -12.83 -10.55
N SER A 587 3.37 -13.68 -10.59
CA SER A 587 2.17 -13.50 -11.42
C SER A 587 1.19 -12.47 -10.87
N SER A 588 1.39 -12.04 -9.62
CA SER A 588 0.58 -11.04 -8.92
C SER A 588 1.46 -10.29 -7.92
N LEU A 589 0.97 -9.17 -7.40
CA LEU A 589 1.71 -8.40 -6.40
C LEU A 589 2.04 -9.26 -5.18
N ARG A 590 3.29 -9.18 -4.74
CA ARG A 590 3.76 -9.83 -3.52
C ARG A 590 4.46 -8.83 -2.61
N TYR A 591 4.33 -9.07 -1.32
CA TYR A 591 5.07 -8.40 -0.27
C TYR A 591 6.30 -9.25 0.08
N LEU A 592 7.47 -8.70 -0.22
CA LEU A 592 8.77 -9.32 0.00
C LEU A 592 9.39 -8.74 1.28
N GLN A 593 9.77 -9.61 2.20
CA GLN A 593 10.58 -9.26 3.36
C GLN A 593 11.95 -9.91 3.23
N LEU A 594 12.98 -9.09 3.28
CA LEU A 594 14.37 -9.50 3.25
C LEU A 594 15.00 -9.22 4.60
N ARG A 595 15.70 -10.20 5.17
CA ARG A 595 16.50 -10.02 6.38
C ARG A 595 17.86 -10.68 6.19
N VAL A 596 18.93 -9.89 6.22
CA VAL A 596 20.29 -10.39 6.41
C VAL A 596 20.53 -10.58 7.91
N THR A 597 21.26 -11.61 8.32
CA THR A 597 21.62 -11.84 9.71
C THR A 597 23.09 -12.23 9.72
N PRO A 598 23.94 -11.54 10.50
CA PRO A 598 25.36 -11.86 10.57
C PRO A 598 25.59 -13.35 10.84
N HIS A 599 26.49 -14.00 10.09
CA HIS A 599 26.77 -15.43 10.23
C HIS A 599 27.14 -15.81 11.68
N SER A 600 27.79 -14.89 12.41
CA SER A 600 28.16 -15.07 13.82
C SER A 600 26.98 -15.15 14.79
N ALA A 601 25.75 -14.80 14.36
CA ALA A 601 24.63 -14.57 15.26
C ALA A 601 23.71 -15.78 15.49
N LYS A 602 23.71 -16.84 14.65
CA LYS A 602 23.00 -18.13 14.85
C LYS A 602 23.06 -19.00 13.58
N ALA A 603 23.85 -20.09 13.58
CA ALA A 603 23.43 -21.42 13.13
C ALA A 603 24.54 -22.47 13.27
N ALA A 604 24.17 -23.57 13.95
CA ALA A 604 24.54 -24.95 13.69
C ALA A 604 26.01 -25.26 13.33
N LYS A 605 26.81 -25.54 14.37
CA LYS A 605 27.80 -26.63 14.25
C LYS A 605 27.03 -27.92 13.97
N THR A 606 26.86 -28.29 12.72
CA THR A 606 26.78 -29.72 12.40
C THR A 606 28.17 -30.31 12.62
N ASP A 607 28.26 -31.34 13.45
CA ASP A 607 29.50 -32.05 13.85
C ASP A 607 30.27 -32.71 12.67
N SER A 608 29.99 -32.34 11.42
CA SER A 608 30.65 -32.83 10.21
C SER A 608 31.70 -31.88 9.60
N ASP A 609 31.82 -30.63 10.07
CA ASP A 609 32.63 -29.59 9.40
C ASP A 609 34.10 -29.49 9.87
N SER A 610 34.79 -30.61 10.09
CA SER A 610 36.17 -30.59 10.61
C SER A 610 37.26 -31.15 9.69
N VAL A 611 37.01 -31.37 8.39
CA VAL A 611 38.05 -31.95 7.51
C VAL A 611 38.64 -30.97 6.49
N TYR A 612 37.93 -29.91 6.11
CA TYR A 612 38.47 -28.84 5.25
C TYR A 612 37.88 -27.50 5.71
N GLY A 613 38.73 -26.62 6.25
CA GLY A 613 38.29 -25.33 6.77
C GLY A 613 37.68 -24.47 5.66
N ASP A 614 36.51 -23.91 5.92
CA ASP A 614 35.86 -22.93 5.06
C ASP A 614 36.78 -21.71 4.91
N THR A 615 36.91 -21.20 3.68
CA THR A 615 37.81 -20.07 3.38
C THR A 615 37.10 -18.72 3.51
N TRP A 616 35.79 -18.71 3.25
CA TRP A 616 34.89 -17.60 3.57
C TRP A 616 33.44 -18.10 3.64
N PHE A 617 32.59 -17.31 4.28
CA PHE A 617 31.14 -17.50 4.33
C PHE A 617 30.45 -16.18 3.93
N THR A 618 29.13 -16.21 3.74
CA THR A 618 28.29 -15.01 3.74
C THR A 618 27.44 -14.98 5.00
N ASP A 619 26.84 -13.84 5.27
CA ASP A 619 25.72 -13.73 6.20
C ASP A 619 24.52 -14.58 5.76
N LEU A 620 23.54 -14.74 6.65
CA LEU A 620 22.29 -15.47 6.36
C LEU A 620 21.27 -14.50 5.76
N LEU A 621 20.87 -14.71 4.51
CA LEU A 621 19.79 -13.97 3.86
C LEU A 621 18.48 -14.74 3.95
N ARG A 622 17.54 -14.23 4.72
CA ARG A 622 16.15 -14.70 4.77
C ARG A 622 15.29 -13.94 3.78
N ILE A 623 14.57 -14.69 2.96
CA ILE A 623 13.61 -14.21 1.96
C ILE A 623 12.24 -14.78 2.32
N ASP A 624 11.33 -13.93 2.81
CA ASP A 624 9.93 -14.27 3.02
C ASP A 624 9.04 -13.59 1.97
N VAL A 625 8.08 -14.34 1.42
CA VAL A 625 7.09 -13.86 0.45
C VAL A 625 5.69 -14.16 0.98
N ASP A 626 4.80 -13.17 0.98
CA ASP A 626 3.44 -13.34 1.45
C ASP A 626 2.66 -14.40 0.66
N GLY A 627 1.94 -15.25 1.39
CA GLY A 627 1.12 -16.31 0.80
C GLY A 627 1.89 -17.43 0.11
N GLN A 628 3.23 -17.42 0.11
CA GLN A 628 4.05 -18.49 -0.46
C GLN A 628 5.01 -19.04 0.59
N ALA A 629 4.62 -20.14 1.24
CA ALA A 629 5.52 -20.93 2.06
C ALA A 629 6.08 -22.07 1.21
N GLY A 630 7.33 -21.95 0.76
CA GLY A 630 8.05 -23.04 0.08
C GLY A 630 7.66 -23.30 -1.39
N GLU A 631 6.80 -22.50 -2.00
CA GLU A 631 6.47 -22.57 -3.44
C GLU A 631 7.57 -21.95 -4.32
N ALA A 632 7.72 -22.49 -5.53
CA ALA A 632 8.64 -21.95 -6.54
C ALA A 632 8.14 -20.64 -7.15
N PHE A 633 9.05 -19.67 -7.26
CA PHE A 633 8.89 -18.46 -8.05
C PHE A 633 8.79 -18.83 -9.53
N ALA A 634 7.98 -18.07 -10.29
CA ALA A 634 7.83 -18.30 -11.72
C ALA A 634 9.14 -18.00 -12.48
N THR A 635 9.90 -17.00 -12.00
CA THR A 635 11.26 -16.70 -12.44
C THR A 635 12.15 -16.60 -11.19
N PRO A 636 13.30 -17.32 -11.12
CA PRO A 636 14.20 -17.26 -9.96
C PRO A 636 14.72 -15.84 -9.70
N LEU A 637 14.77 -15.44 -8.43
CA LEU A 637 15.37 -14.16 -8.03
C LEU A 637 16.90 -14.28 -8.12
N LEU A 638 17.56 -13.17 -8.42
CA LEU A 638 19.03 -13.09 -8.38
C LEU A 638 19.46 -12.53 -7.03
N VAL A 639 20.26 -13.27 -6.29
CA VAL A 639 20.85 -12.87 -5.01
C VAL A 639 22.32 -12.54 -5.24
N SER A 640 22.79 -11.43 -4.67
CA SER A 640 24.18 -10.97 -4.69
C SER A 640 24.59 -10.63 -3.25
N MET A 641 25.32 -11.52 -2.59
CA MET A 641 25.70 -11.37 -1.17
C MET A 641 27.17 -10.99 -1.03
N VAL A 642 27.49 -10.20 0.00
CA VAL A 642 28.89 -9.86 0.33
C VAL A 642 29.56 -11.05 1.01
N THR A 643 30.81 -11.36 0.63
CA THR A 643 31.65 -12.34 1.32
C THR A 643 32.21 -11.76 2.62
N ASN A 644 32.27 -12.57 3.67
CA ASN A 644 32.89 -12.17 4.93
C ASN A 644 34.36 -11.80 4.67
N ASP A 645 34.83 -10.75 5.33
CA ASP A 645 36.22 -10.24 5.23
C ASP A 645 36.67 -9.78 3.83
N GLY A 646 35.76 -9.65 2.86
CA GLY A 646 36.06 -9.13 1.52
C GLY A 646 36.86 -10.09 0.62
N ALA A 647 36.82 -11.39 0.92
CA ALA A 647 37.50 -12.43 0.14
C ALA A 647 36.93 -12.55 -1.28
N ASP A 648 37.81 -12.77 -2.26
CA ASP A 648 37.39 -12.94 -3.65
C ASP A 648 36.82 -14.34 -3.91
N PRO A 649 35.52 -14.47 -4.23
CA PRO A 649 34.92 -15.77 -4.49
C PRO A 649 35.45 -16.43 -5.77
N THR A 650 36.29 -15.75 -6.56
CA THR A 650 36.88 -16.24 -7.81
C THR A 650 38.30 -16.82 -7.66
N GLU A 651 38.96 -16.66 -6.51
CA GLU A 651 40.32 -17.16 -6.27
C GLU A 651 40.32 -18.64 -5.82
N GLY A 652 40.14 -19.59 -6.75
CA GLY A 652 40.48 -21.01 -6.53
C GLY A 652 39.62 -21.77 -5.52
N HIS A 653 38.46 -21.22 -5.14
CA HIS A 653 37.49 -21.84 -4.24
C HIS A 653 36.28 -22.38 -5.01
N ASP A 654 35.79 -23.56 -4.62
CA ASP A 654 34.46 -24.00 -5.02
C ASP A 654 33.43 -23.35 -4.08
N VAL A 655 32.31 -22.91 -4.66
CA VAL A 655 31.24 -22.22 -3.93
C VAL A 655 30.06 -23.14 -3.74
N GLN A 656 29.57 -23.22 -2.50
CA GLN A 656 28.37 -23.95 -2.15
C GLN A 656 27.31 -23.01 -1.60
N VAL A 657 26.08 -23.11 -2.11
CA VAL A 657 24.93 -22.34 -1.61
C VAL A 657 24.02 -23.27 -0.83
N TYR A 658 23.70 -22.86 0.39
CA TYR A 658 22.77 -23.52 1.28
C TYR A 658 21.40 -22.86 1.22
N ARG A 659 20.35 -23.68 1.16
CA ARG A 659 18.98 -23.27 1.42
C ARG A 659 18.44 -23.99 2.64
N MET A 660 17.79 -23.24 3.52
CA MET A 660 17.07 -23.74 4.69
C MET A 660 15.63 -23.22 4.66
N GLU A 661 14.67 -24.02 5.13
CA GLU A 661 13.26 -23.58 5.26
C GLU A 661 13.10 -22.58 6.41
N THR A 662 13.86 -22.77 7.49
CA THR A 662 13.94 -21.88 8.64
C THR A 662 15.39 -21.72 9.05
N GLU A 663 15.70 -20.76 9.91
CA GLU A 663 17.03 -20.58 10.51
C GLU A 663 17.53 -21.81 11.31
N PHE A 664 16.68 -22.83 11.49
CA PHE A 664 16.93 -24.01 12.32
C PHE A 664 16.77 -25.36 11.58
N SER A 665 16.54 -25.35 10.26
CA SER A 665 16.34 -26.59 9.47
C SER A 665 17.62 -27.11 8.81
N SER A 666 17.68 -28.41 8.48
CA SER A 666 18.79 -29.00 7.71
C SER A 666 18.88 -28.41 6.30
N ALA A 667 20.10 -28.03 5.90
CA ALA A 667 20.34 -27.34 4.64
C ALA A 667 20.41 -28.29 3.43
N VAL A 668 19.87 -27.86 2.29
CA VAL A 668 20.08 -28.50 0.98
C VAL A 668 21.12 -27.69 0.22
N SER A 669 22.18 -28.35 -0.26
CA SER A 669 23.23 -27.69 -1.03
C SER A 669 22.97 -27.75 -2.52
N HIS A 670 23.06 -26.62 -3.21
CA HIS A 670 23.11 -26.54 -4.67
C HIS A 670 24.51 -26.11 -5.13
N HIS A 671 25.01 -26.74 -6.20
CA HIS A 671 26.25 -26.35 -6.85
C HIS A 671 25.94 -25.40 -8.02
N GLY A 672 26.59 -24.24 -8.07
CA GLY A 672 26.59 -23.36 -9.25
C GLY A 672 26.22 -21.90 -8.98
N PRO A 673 27.14 -21.07 -8.46
CA PRO A 673 26.98 -19.62 -8.55
C PRO A 673 27.10 -19.12 -10.00
N LEU A 674 26.60 -17.92 -10.26
CA LEU A 674 26.96 -17.13 -11.42
C LEU A 674 28.19 -16.29 -11.04
N LYS A 675 29.15 -16.13 -11.95
CA LYS A 675 30.29 -15.22 -11.72
C LYS A 675 29.75 -13.79 -11.55
N SER A 676 29.96 -13.18 -10.37
CA SER A 676 29.70 -11.75 -10.18
C SER A 676 30.81 -10.93 -10.84
N ALA A 677 30.49 -9.71 -11.26
CA ALA A 677 31.48 -8.76 -11.79
C ALA A 677 32.27 -8.05 -10.68
N GLU A 678 31.82 -8.13 -9.42
CA GLU A 678 32.47 -7.52 -8.26
C GLU A 678 33.25 -8.55 -7.45
N ALA A 679 34.51 -8.25 -7.16
CA ALA A 679 35.46 -9.15 -6.50
C ALA A 679 35.10 -9.50 -5.04
N THR A 680 34.06 -8.92 -4.43
CA THR A 680 33.70 -9.18 -3.03
C THR A 680 32.27 -9.71 -2.87
N ARG A 681 31.65 -10.15 -3.98
CA ARG A 681 30.25 -10.60 -3.98
C ARG A 681 30.08 -11.94 -4.67
N VAL A 682 29.20 -12.76 -4.10
CA VAL A 682 28.78 -14.03 -4.69
C VAL A 682 27.35 -13.90 -5.19
N GLU A 683 27.13 -14.30 -6.44
CA GLU A 683 25.82 -14.26 -7.08
C GLU A 683 25.24 -15.66 -7.30
N PHE A 684 23.98 -15.84 -6.94
CA PHE A 684 23.26 -17.09 -7.15
C PHE A 684 21.77 -16.85 -7.38
N ARG A 685 21.10 -17.81 -8.00
CA ARG A 685 19.65 -17.75 -8.23
C ARG A 685 18.91 -18.50 -7.15
N VAL A 686 17.82 -17.91 -6.66
CA VAL A 686 16.92 -18.53 -5.68
C VAL A 686 15.55 -18.69 -6.31
N ASP A 687 15.02 -19.90 -6.25
CA ASP A 687 13.74 -20.24 -6.87
C ASP A 687 12.59 -20.29 -5.87
N ARG A 688 12.85 -20.16 -4.56
CA ARG A 688 11.82 -20.28 -3.50
C ARG A 688 12.11 -19.34 -2.32
N PRO A 689 11.12 -19.07 -1.44
CA PRO A 689 11.37 -18.48 -0.13
C PRO A 689 12.24 -19.39 0.75
N GLY A 690 12.96 -18.80 1.69
CA GLY A 690 13.85 -19.52 2.61
C GLY A 690 15.01 -18.68 3.14
N VAL A 691 15.90 -19.33 3.88
CA VAL A 691 17.16 -18.75 4.37
C VAL A 691 18.31 -19.27 3.52
N TYR A 692 19.13 -18.36 3.02
CA TYR A 692 20.22 -18.61 2.09
C TYR A 692 21.57 -18.18 2.68
N ALA A 693 22.60 -18.95 2.39
CA ALA A 693 23.99 -18.60 2.68
C ALA A 693 24.90 -19.22 1.63
N ALA A 694 26.03 -18.60 1.35
CA ALA A 694 27.06 -19.15 0.49
C ALA A 694 28.37 -19.32 1.27
N ARG A 695 29.15 -20.35 0.91
CA ARG A 695 30.50 -20.56 1.41
C ARG A 695 31.49 -20.84 0.29
N GLY A 696 32.73 -20.43 0.50
CA GLY A 696 33.88 -20.88 -0.27
C GLY A 696 34.64 -21.95 0.50
N PHE A 697 35.05 -23.01 -0.19
CA PHE A 697 35.99 -23.99 0.35
C PHE A 697 37.12 -24.24 -0.64
N ALA A 698 38.31 -24.56 -0.11
CA ALA A 698 39.47 -24.82 -0.95
C ALA A 698 39.27 -26.09 -1.79
N ASN A 699 39.63 -26.02 -3.06
CA ASN A 699 39.77 -27.20 -3.91
C ASN A 699 40.75 -28.17 -3.23
N ALA A 700 40.26 -29.33 -2.80
CA ALA A 700 41.15 -30.40 -2.36
C ALA A 700 42.11 -30.71 -3.52
N PRO A 701 43.44 -30.79 -3.30
CA PRO A 701 44.39 -31.10 -4.35
C PRO A 701 44.30 -32.59 -4.67
N PHE A 702 43.22 -33.03 -5.30
CA PHE A 702 43.02 -34.40 -5.76
C PHE A 702 44.09 -34.83 -6.79
N GLY A 703 44.88 -33.89 -7.33
CA GLY A 703 46.01 -34.18 -8.22
C GLY A 703 47.26 -34.77 -7.54
N PHE A 704 47.51 -34.50 -6.25
CA PHE A 704 48.77 -34.90 -5.61
C PHE A 704 48.74 -36.31 -5.00
N VAL A 705 47.60 -36.74 -4.46
CA VAL A 705 47.49 -38.09 -3.86
C VAL A 705 47.56 -39.18 -4.93
N GLY A 706 46.91 -38.98 -6.08
CA GLY A 706 46.99 -39.92 -7.20
C GLY A 706 48.41 -40.06 -7.79
N LEU A 707 49.17 -38.96 -7.83
CA LEU A 707 50.54 -38.96 -8.33
C LEU A 707 51.51 -39.60 -7.34
N ILE A 708 51.33 -39.38 -6.03
CA ILE A 708 52.14 -40.02 -4.98
C ILE A 708 51.84 -41.53 -4.90
N VAL A 709 50.56 -41.92 -4.93
CA VAL A 709 50.17 -43.34 -4.94
C VAL A 709 50.64 -44.01 -6.24
N GLY A 710 50.53 -43.35 -7.39
CA GLY A 710 51.04 -43.84 -8.66
C GLY A 710 52.56 -44.04 -8.66
N LEU A 711 53.32 -43.09 -8.11
CA LEU A 711 54.78 -43.20 -7.96
C LEU A 711 55.19 -44.31 -6.99
N LEU A 712 54.47 -44.49 -5.86
CA LEU A 712 54.73 -45.56 -4.90
C LEU A 712 54.43 -46.95 -5.49
N VAL A 713 53.35 -47.10 -6.25
CA VAL A 713 53.00 -48.35 -6.94
C VAL A 713 54.02 -48.67 -8.04
N ALA A 714 54.46 -47.66 -8.80
CA ALA A 714 55.51 -47.84 -9.82
C ALA A 714 56.86 -48.24 -9.19
N ALA A 715 57.26 -47.62 -8.07
CA ALA A 715 58.48 -47.97 -7.34
C ALA A 715 58.44 -49.40 -6.78
N LEU A 716 57.27 -49.84 -6.26
CA LEU A 716 57.07 -51.21 -5.78
C LEU A 716 57.18 -52.23 -6.92
N LEU A 717 56.57 -51.95 -8.08
CA LEU A 717 56.65 -52.80 -9.27
C LEU A 717 58.08 -52.93 -9.80
N ILE A 718 58.82 -51.83 -9.88
CA ILE A 718 60.23 -51.84 -10.30
C ILE A 718 61.08 -52.66 -9.31
N SER A 719 60.83 -52.51 -8.01
CA SER A 719 61.54 -53.27 -6.97
C SER A 719 61.28 -54.77 -7.08
N LEU A 720 60.04 -55.18 -7.37
CA LEU A 720 59.68 -56.59 -7.59
C LEU A 720 60.27 -57.16 -8.88
N ILE A 721 60.35 -56.37 -9.95
CA ILE A 721 61.01 -56.77 -11.21
C ILE A 721 62.52 -56.96 -10.99
N VAL A 722 63.17 -56.03 -10.30
CA VAL A 722 64.61 -56.12 -9.99
C VAL A 722 64.89 -57.31 -9.08
N ALA A 723 64.07 -57.52 -8.04
CA ALA A 723 64.16 -58.71 -7.18
C ALA A 723 63.95 -60.00 -7.98
N GLY A 724 62.97 -60.03 -8.90
CA GLY A 724 62.73 -61.15 -9.81
C GLY A 724 63.91 -61.45 -10.72
N ILE A 725 64.56 -60.44 -11.29
CA ILE A 725 65.76 -60.58 -12.14
C ILE A 725 66.95 -61.08 -11.31
N ILE A 726 67.13 -60.60 -10.08
CA ILE A 726 68.21 -61.04 -9.19
C ILE A 726 68.01 -62.50 -8.76
N VAL A 727 66.77 -62.90 -8.45
CA VAL A 727 66.43 -64.29 -8.11
C VAL A 727 66.57 -65.20 -9.34
N HIS A 728 66.17 -64.75 -10.53
CA HIS A 728 66.36 -65.48 -11.79
C HIS A 728 67.85 -65.70 -12.11
N ARG A 729 68.71 -64.69 -11.90
CA ARG A 729 70.16 -64.83 -12.10
C ARG A 729 70.85 -65.73 -11.07
N ARG A 730 70.32 -65.85 -9.85
CA ARG A 730 70.90 -66.70 -8.79
C ARG A 730 70.42 -68.15 -8.82
N ASN A 731 69.24 -68.43 -9.39
CA ASN A 731 68.67 -69.77 -9.50
C ASN A 731 68.09 -70.03 -10.90
N PRO A 732 68.92 -70.18 -11.95
CA PRO A 732 68.45 -70.37 -13.32
C PRO A 732 67.68 -71.69 -13.52
N GLU A 733 67.98 -72.73 -12.74
CA GLU A 733 67.34 -74.05 -12.89
C GLU A 733 65.89 -74.10 -12.37
N PHE A 734 65.56 -73.31 -11.34
CA PHE A 734 64.20 -73.24 -10.76
C PHE A 734 63.16 -72.69 -11.75
N PHE A 735 63.56 -71.75 -12.63
CA PHE A 735 62.66 -71.19 -13.64
C PHE A 735 62.60 -72.03 -14.92
N ALA A 736 63.64 -72.79 -15.25
CA ALA A 736 63.63 -73.73 -16.38
C ALA A 736 62.67 -74.91 -16.16
N GLU A 737 62.49 -75.37 -14.92
CA GLU A 737 61.58 -76.46 -14.57
C GLU A 737 60.10 -76.03 -14.60
N LYS A 738 59.78 -74.79 -14.18
CA LYS A 738 58.41 -74.24 -14.27
C LYS A 738 57.98 -73.81 -15.67
N LEU A 739 58.89 -73.36 -16.55
CA LEU A 739 58.54 -73.12 -17.96
C LEU A 739 58.18 -74.41 -18.71
N ARG A 740 58.80 -75.55 -18.35
CA ARG A 740 58.42 -76.88 -18.89
C ARG A 740 57.02 -77.33 -18.41
N PHE A 741 56.58 -76.89 -17.23
CA PHE A 741 55.23 -77.15 -16.72
C PHE A 741 54.15 -76.34 -17.46
N VAL A 742 54.46 -75.09 -17.85
CA VAL A 742 53.56 -74.25 -18.65
C VAL A 742 53.46 -74.73 -20.11
N GLN A 743 54.55 -75.22 -20.71
CA GLN A 743 54.52 -75.82 -22.06
C GLN A 743 53.77 -77.16 -22.14
N ARG A 744 53.75 -77.97 -21.07
CA ARG A 744 52.93 -79.21 -21.01
C ARG A 744 51.44 -78.95 -20.76
N SER A 745 51.08 -77.80 -20.18
CA SER A 745 49.68 -77.40 -19.94
C SER A 745 48.96 -76.82 -21.19
N THR A 746 49.70 -76.48 -22.25
CA THR A 746 49.16 -75.89 -23.49
C THR A 746 49.04 -76.87 -24.67
N GLN A 747 49.31 -78.16 -24.49
CA GLN A 747 49.12 -79.21 -25.53
C GLN A 747 47.98 -80.20 -25.26
N SER A 748 47.12 -79.98 -24.25
CA SER A 748 45.92 -80.81 -24.00
C SER A 748 44.58 -80.09 -24.18
N LYS A 749 44.55 -79.02 -24.99
CA LYS A 749 43.31 -78.39 -25.48
C LYS A 749 43.49 -77.92 -26.93
N VAL A 750 43.49 -78.89 -27.84
CA VAL A 750 42.75 -78.83 -29.10
C VAL A 750 41.67 -79.90 -29.00
#